data_AF-A0A8H3BEQ1-F1
#
_entry.id   AF-A0A8H3BEQ1-F1
#
_cell.length_a   1.000
_cell.length_b   1.000
_cell.length_c   1.000
_cell.angle_alpha   90.00
_cell.angle_beta   90.00
_cell.angle_gamma   90.00
#
_symmetry.space_group_name_H-M   'P 1'
#
loop_
_entity.id
_entity.type
_entity.pdbx_description
1 polymer ?
#
loop_
_entity_poly.entity_id
_entity_poly.type
_entity_poly.pdbx_seq_one_letter_code
_entity_poly.pdbx_strand_id
1 'polypeptide(L)'
;MSEQLLKTASTHNTSLVGMIDSAFSRAMDAVASVGWTPLARLAESGVVALMQRITVGHLRVLTESHIYNFPALGSEGIQDGPSAELRVVKDSFWIRLVTMSDLGFAEAFMYGDVECDDLVALFKIFLLNRENLVEMKSTIASLLFTLPQRLTNTRFLNTLSNSRSNISAHYDISNQMFEAFLSRDMTYSCAIFPKLDADMAHVRKEERLLKNGVVIRGLGNGDIPSIAAEDAAPAKEPSPCDEEDELYQAQMIKLEHLVKKLKIPETSDETIRILEIGSGWGALAILLTQRYPFVEVDSLTLSSEQKSLAEERIRAAGVEARVKIWLMDYRCVPESWTGAFDRFVSIEMIEAVGREFLTEYWGIVERCMKPKNSVGVVQVITIPETLFPGGHLPTVTALVDTLAQGGKSKLIIDSISNIGPHYSRTLREWRKRFLARFDSDIIPSLKREYPEVFDESARGRNEIEVFKRKWVYYYCYCEVGFTTRTLGDHIITFAREGFEGLSFDLSFNTPFFPFSTFATFTMKGFFAVATTAVAVLANVGSASARSGLEKRITHKGQLTWFNPVQGNDGCGYQVPEGVPAVHVSSKYWRNGENCGQWVNLNANGKRSYGIVTGECKTCPAEGIDTAPILFNDFGPQDDGLYQSQWNFMKKGWAPADIPECE
;
A
#
# COMPACT_ATOMS: atom_id res chain seq x y z
N MET A 1 -6.62 6.35 32.23
CA MET A 1 -5.27 5.76 32.29
C MET A 1 -5.27 4.29 32.78
N SER A 2 -5.21 3.34 31.84
CA SER A 2 -5.01 1.90 32.06
C SER A 2 -3.95 1.45 31.03
N GLU A 3 -2.78 1.03 31.51
CA GLU A 3 -1.60 0.55 30.76
C GLU A 3 -1.83 -0.72 29.90
N GLN A 4 -3.06 -1.01 29.49
CA GLN A 4 -3.50 -2.39 29.29
C GLN A 4 -4.36 -2.65 28.05
N LEU A 5 -4.57 -1.68 27.17
CA LEU A 5 -5.45 -1.84 26.00
C LEU A 5 -4.74 -2.50 24.80
N LEU A 6 -3.92 -3.55 25.05
CA LEU A 6 -3.01 -4.32 24.17
C LEU A 6 -1.54 -3.91 24.38
N LYS A 7 -0.74 -4.78 25.04
CA LYS A 7 0.73 -4.62 25.14
C LYS A 7 1.38 -4.72 23.75
N THR A 8 1.43 -3.61 23.01
CA THR A 8 2.52 -3.35 22.07
C THR A 8 3.72 -2.87 22.88
N ALA A 9 4.49 -3.83 23.39
CA ALA A 9 5.94 -3.77 23.57
C ALA A 9 6.35 -4.93 24.48
N SER A 10 7.03 -5.91 23.91
CA SER A 10 7.93 -6.74 24.69
C SER A 10 8.94 -5.82 25.40
N THR A 11 8.88 -5.82 26.74
CA THR A 11 9.95 -5.47 27.68
C THR A 11 10.90 -4.33 27.30
N HIS A 12 10.51 -3.06 27.47
CA HIS A 12 11.46 -1.99 27.80
C HIS A 12 10.78 -0.87 28.60
N ASN A 13 10.55 -1.12 29.88
CA ASN A 13 9.91 -0.20 30.83
C ASN A 13 10.83 0.95 31.32
N THR A 14 11.84 1.36 30.53
CA THR A 14 12.86 2.33 30.96
C THR A 14 13.24 3.36 29.90
N SER A 15 12.35 3.65 28.95
CA SER A 15 12.56 4.73 27.97
C SER A 15 11.98 6.05 28.51
N LEU A 16 12.77 7.12 28.46
CA LEU A 16 12.38 8.51 28.77
C LEU A 16 11.09 8.93 28.02
N VAL A 17 10.88 8.35 26.84
CA VAL A 17 9.71 8.58 25.96
C VAL A 17 8.42 7.99 26.55
N GLY A 18 8.48 6.82 27.17
CA GLY A 18 7.31 6.19 27.81
C GLY A 18 6.81 6.98 29.03
N MET A 19 7.72 7.66 29.73
CA MET A 19 7.36 8.54 30.86
C MET A 19 6.71 9.84 30.39
N ILE A 20 7.17 10.42 29.27
CA ILE A 20 6.59 11.63 28.66
C ILE A 20 5.20 11.33 28.09
N ASP A 21 5.02 10.17 27.44
CA ASP A 21 3.73 9.72 26.90
C ASP A 21 2.70 9.50 28.00
N SER A 22 3.12 8.84 29.08
CA SER A 22 2.28 8.64 30.25
C SER A 22 1.91 9.97 30.92
N ALA A 23 2.80 10.97 30.91
CA ALA A 23 2.52 12.30 31.46
C ALA A 23 1.57 13.11 30.56
N PHE A 24 1.74 13.04 29.23
CA PHE A 24 0.91 13.73 28.26
C PHE A 24 -0.50 13.14 28.17
N SER A 25 -0.63 11.82 28.11
CA SER A 25 -1.95 11.15 28.13
C SER A 25 -2.65 11.31 29.48
N ARG A 26 -1.92 11.36 30.61
CA ARG A 26 -2.51 11.74 31.91
C ARG A 26 -2.95 13.19 31.95
N ALA A 27 -2.17 14.10 31.38
CA ALA A 27 -2.55 15.51 31.28
C ALA A 27 -3.78 15.66 30.38
N MET A 28 -3.84 14.98 29.25
CA MET A 28 -4.99 15.00 28.34
C MET A 28 -6.24 14.32 28.92
N ASP A 29 -6.10 13.18 29.61
CA ASP A 29 -7.20 12.51 30.33
C ASP A 29 -7.72 13.38 31.49
N ALA A 30 -6.82 14.04 32.23
CA ALA A 30 -7.17 14.96 33.33
C ALA A 30 -7.81 16.25 32.80
N VAL A 31 -7.36 16.75 31.64
CA VAL A 31 -7.93 17.92 30.96
C VAL A 31 -9.29 17.58 30.33
N ALA A 32 -9.48 16.36 29.82
CA ALA A 32 -10.74 15.91 29.24
C ALA A 32 -11.83 15.61 30.29
N SER A 33 -11.44 15.27 31.52
CA SER A 33 -12.37 14.89 32.59
C SER A 33 -12.82 16.03 33.51
N VAL A 34 -12.21 17.23 33.40
CA VAL A 34 -12.49 18.36 34.30
C VAL A 34 -12.86 19.62 33.49
N GLY A 35 -14.17 19.80 33.25
CA GLY A 35 -14.80 21.11 32.97
C GLY A 35 -14.45 21.79 31.64
N TRP A 36 -15.10 21.38 30.55
CA TRP A 36 -14.71 21.76 29.19
C TRP A 36 -15.78 22.42 28.31
N THR A 37 -16.94 22.83 28.85
CA THR A 37 -18.04 23.32 28.00
C THR A 37 -17.67 24.51 27.09
N PRO A 38 -16.92 25.54 27.53
CA PRO A 38 -16.55 26.64 26.63
C PRO A 38 -15.58 26.22 25.52
N LEU A 39 -14.59 25.38 25.84
CA LEU A 39 -13.62 24.90 24.85
C LEU A 39 -14.27 23.91 23.88
N ALA A 40 -15.16 23.05 24.38
CA ALA A 40 -15.91 22.09 23.57
C ALA A 40 -16.84 22.83 22.60
N ARG A 41 -17.51 23.89 23.04
CA ARG A 41 -18.33 24.75 22.16
C ARG A 41 -17.51 25.47 21.09
N LEU A 42 -16.29 25.92 21.42
CA LEU A 42 -15.38 26.50 20.43
C LEU A 42 -14.92 25.45 19.41
N ALA A 43 -14.57 24.25 19.87
CA ALA A 43 -14.19 23.13 19.00
C ALA A 43 -15.36 22.68 18.11
N GLU A 44 -16.56 22.52 18.68
CA GLU A 44 -17.82 22.24 17.97
C GLU A 44 -18.06 23.30 16.89
N SER A 45 -17.98 24.58 17.23
CA SER A 45 -18.16 25.67 16.25
C SER A 45 -17.16 25.58 15.10
N GLY A 46 -15.90 25.26 15.40
CA GLY A 46 -14.85 25.08 14.39
C GLY A 46 -15.11 23.89 13.48
N VAL A 47 -15.48 22.74 14.04
CA VAL A 47 -15.79 21.52 13.27
C VAL A 47 -17.04 21.72 12.43
N VAL A 48 -18.11 22.27 12.99
CA VAL A 48 -19.36 22.56 12.27
C VAL A 48 -19.09 23.50 11.10
N ALA A 49 -18.30 24.57 11.31
CA ALA A 49 -17.92 25.48 10.24
C ALA A 49 -17.14 24.79 9.11
N LEU A 50 -16.31 23.79 9.44
CA LEU A 50 -15.62 22.97 8.45
C LEU A 50 -16.60 22.05 7.70
N MET A 51 -17.50 21.37 8.42
CA MET A 51 -18.50 20.46 7.85
C MET A 51 -19.50 21.17 6.92
N GLN A 52 -19.70 22.49 7.04
CA GLN A 52 -20.49 23.27 6.07
C GLN A 52 -19.94 23.21 4.63
N ARG A 53 -18.71 22.74 4.44
CA ARG A 53 -18.09 22.55 3.12
C ARG A 53 -18.39 21.19 2.48
N ILE A 54 -19.20 20.36 3.13
CA ILE A 54 -19.70 19.12 2.53
C ILE A 54 -20.69 19.48 1.41
N THR A 55 -20.37 19.09 0.19
CA THR A 55 -21.19 19.33 -1.01
C THR A 55 -21.70 18.03 -1.64
N VAL A 56 -21.08 16.88 -1.33
CA VAL A 56 -21.47 15.56 -1.84
C VAL A 56 -21.97 14.68 -0.69
N GLY A 57 -23.20 14.16 -0.80
CA GLY A 57 -23.84 13.33 0.23
C GLY A 57 -24.46 14.13 1.38
N HIS A 58 -25.02 13.42 2.36
CA HIS A 58 -25.78 14.00 3.47
C HIS A 58 -25.28 13.50 4.83
N LEU A 59 -24.84 14.41 5.69
CA LEU A 59 -24.44 14.11 7.06
C LEU A 59 -25.36 14.84 8.04
N ARG A 60 -26.04 14.10 8.91
CA ARG A 60 -26.79 14.66 10.04
C ARG A 60 -26.00 14.45 11.32
N VAL A 61 -25.71 15.52 12.06
CA VAL A 61 -25.02 15.44 13.36
C VAL A 61 -25.97 15.87 14.46
N LEU A 62 -26.25 14.95 15.39
CA LEU A 62 -27.14 15.18 16.53
C LEU A 62 -26.29 15.40 17.77
N THR A 63 -26.51 16.51 18.45
CA THR A 63 -25.99 16.78 19.79
C THR A 63 -27.15 16.87 20.77
N GLU A 64 -26.89 17.00 22.07
CA GLU A 64 -27.95 17.22 23.06
C GLU A 64 -28.75 18.49 22.81
N SER A 65 -28.14 19.49 22.17
CA SER A 65 -28.72 20.85 22.03
C SER A 65 -29.11 21.22 20.60
N HIS A 66 -28.56 20.56 19.59
CA HIS A 66 -28.75 20.95 18.19
C HIS A 66 -28.71 19.76 17.22
N ILE A 67 -29.35 19.93 16.06
CA ILE A 67 -29.25 19.01 14.94
C ILE A 67 -28.66 19.77 13.76
N TYR A 68 -27.43 19.43 13.40
CA TYR A 68 -26.76 19.96 12.23
C TYR A 68 -27.06 19.09 11.01
N ASN A 69 -27.33 19.73 9.87
CA ASN A 69 -27.50 19.06 8.59
C ASN A 69 -26.46 19.60 7.62
N PHE A 70 -25.73 18.70 6.98
CA PHE A 70 -24.70 19.00 6.00
C PHE A 70 -24.98 18.24 4.70
N PRO A 71 -25.02 18.91 3.53
CA PRO A 71 -25.08 20.36 3.36
C PRO A 71 -26.29 20.98 4.07
N ALA A 72 -26.21 22.27 4.39
CA ALA A 72 -27.32 22.99 5.01
C ALA A 72 -28.55 23.02 4.08
N LEU A 73 -29.75 23.10 4.68
CA LEU A 73 -30.99 23.21 3.93
C LEU A 73 -30.95 24.46 3.03
N GLY A 74 -31.11 24.25 1.72
CA GLY A 74 -31.07 25.33 0.71
C GLY A 74 -29.68 25.65 0.15
N SER A 75 -28.64 24.88 0.46
CA SER A 75 -27.34 25.03 -0.21
C SER A 75 -27.44 24.72 -1.72
N GLU A 76 -26.76 25.52 -2.55
CA GLU A 76 -26.64 25.28 -3.99
C GLU A 76 -25.45 24.36 -4.30
N GLY A 77 -25.51 23.61 -5.41
CA GLY A 77 -24.41 22.73 -5.84
C GLY A 77 -24.33 21.38 -5.10
N ILE A 78 -25.40 20.96 -4.43
CA ILE A 78 -25.49 19.68 -3.73
C ILE A 78 -25.49 18.53 -4.75
N GLN A 79 -24.61 17.55 -4.55
CA GLN A 79 -24.60 16.31 -5.31
C GLN A 79 -25.17 15.17 -4.46
N ASP A 80 -26.06 14.38 -5.06
CA ASP A 80 -26.59 13.16 -4.42
C ASP A 80 -25.46 12.20 -4.06
N GLY A 81 -25.62 11.48 -2.96
CA GLY A 81 -24.52 10.70 -2.39
C GLY A 81 -24.91 9.91 -1.14
N PRO A 82 -23.92 9.31 -0.45
CA PRO A 82 -24.16 8.57 0.79
C PRO A 82 -24.79 9.46 1.86
N SER A 83 -25.63 8.86 2.71
CA SER A 83 -26.26 9.52 3.85
C SER A 83 -25.84 8.83 5.14
N ALA A 84 -25.46 9.60 6.16
CA ALA A 84 -25.10 9.09 7.48
C ALA A 84 -25.62 10.00 8.59
N GLU A 85 -25.93 9.40 9.74
CA GLU A 85 -26.25 10.06 11.00
C GLU A 85 -25.14 9.81 12.02
N LEU A 86 -24.66 10.90 12.63
CA LEU A 86 -23.68 10.90 13.71
C LEU A 86 -24.32 11.49 14.97
N ARG A 87 -24.32 10.75 16.07
CA ARG A 87 -24.84 11.20 17.37
C ARG A 87 -23.68 11.43 18.33
N VAL A 88 -23.48 12.67 18.74
CA VAL A 88 -22.49 13.04 19.74
C VAL A 88 -23.06 12.76 21.13
N VAL A 89 -22.43 11.83 21.84
CA VAL A 89 -22.83 11.40 23.19
C VAL A 89 -22.08 12.20 24.25
N LYS A 90 -20.82 12.56 24.00
CA LYS A 90 -19.99 13.37 24.91
C LYS A 90 -19.27 14.49 24.18
N ASP A 91 -19.25 15.67 24.78
CA ASP A 91 -18.58 16.88 24.27
C ASP A 91 -17.06 16.70 24.08
N SER A 92 -16.44 15.71 24.74
CA SER A 92 -15.03 15.33 24.52
C SER A 92 -14.74 14.97 23.05
N PHE A 93 -15.75 14.50 22.32
CA PHE A 93 -15.69 14.21 20.89
C PHE A 93 -15.11 15.38 20.08
N TRP A 94 -15.65 16.59 20.28
CA TRP A 94 -15.27 17.76 19.48
C TRP A 94 -13.81 18.11 19.62
N ILE A 95 -13.27 17.95 20.83
CA ILE A 95 -11.89 18.34 21.08
C ILE A 95 -10.93 17.22 20.67
N ARG A 96 -11.29 15.94 20.82
CA ARG A 96 -10.54 14.84 20.21
C ARG A 96 -10.42 15.05 18.70
N LEU A 97 -11.52 15.37 18.04
CA LEU A 97 -11.56 15.60 16.60
C LEU A 97 -10.66 16.77 16.16
N VAL A 98 -10.68 17.87 16.91
CA VAL A 98 -9.84 19.04 16.59
C VAL A 98 -8.35 18.82 16.90
N THR A 99 -8.03 18.09 17.97
CA THR A 99 -6.64 17.90 18.42
C THR A 99 -5.91 16.76 17.71
N MET A 100 -6.63 15.71 17.32
CA MET A 100 -6.08 14.45 16.79
C MET A 100 -6.70 14.06 15.45
N SER A 101 -7.56 14.89 14.86
CA SER A 101 -8.17 14.68 13.53
C SER A 101 -8.80 13.28 13.39
N ASP A 102 -8.30 12.48 12.45
CA ASP A 102 -8.75 11.13 12.13
C ASP A 102 -8.58 10.14 13.29
N LEU A 103 -7.43 10.20 13.98
CA LEU A 103 -7.20 9.40 15.18
C LEU A 103 -8.14 9.82 16.32
N GLY A 104 -8.43 11.12 16.42
CA GLY A 104 -9.39 11.66 17.38
C GLY A 104 -10.80 11.13 17.17
N PHE A 105 -11.26 11.06 15.92
CA PHE A 105 -12.53 10.43 15.56
C PHE A 105 -12.55 8.94 15.90
N ALA A 106 -11.48 8.23 15.56
CA ALA A 106 -11.35 6.80 15.83
C ALA A 106 -11.45 6.49 17.33
N GLU A 107 -10.69 7.19 18.16
CA GLU A 107 -10.75 7.03 19.62
C GLU A 107 -12.12 7.41 20.19
N ALA A 108 -12.71 8.52 19.74
CA ALA A 108 -14.02 8.93 20.19
C ALA A 108 -15.10 7.89 19.85
N PHE A 109 -15.03 7.29 18.65
CA PHE A 109 -15.91 6.19 18.28
C PHE A 109 -15.65 4.97 19.17
N MET A 110 -14.40 4.58 19.42
CA MET A 110 -14.05 3.42 20.25
C MET A 110 -14.55 3.57 21.70
N TYR A 111 -14.42 4.76 22.30
CA TYR A 111 -14.84 5.04 23.69
C TYR A 111 -16.32 5.38 23.85
N GLY A 112 -17.10 5.37 22.76
CA GLY A 112 -18.52 5.70 22.81
C GLY A 112 -18.80 7.18 23.08
N ASP A 113 -17.87 8.08 22.76
CA ASP A 113 -18.13 9.53 22.79
C ASP A 113 -19.02 9.95 21.60
N VAL A 114 -19.08 9.13 20.55
CA VAL A 114 -19.92 9.33 19.37
C VAL A 114 -20.47 8.00 18.84
N GLU A 115 -21.70 8.00 18.35
CA GLU A 115 -22.35 6.87 17.68
C GLU A 115 -22.64 7.21 16.22
N CYS A 116 -22.64 6.21 15.35
CA CYS A 116 -22.92 6.38 13.92
C CYS A 116 -23.78 5.22 13.43
N ASP A 117 -24.78 5.52 12.59
CA ASP A 117 -25.65 4.52 11.99
C ASP A 117 -24.94 3.72 10.88
N ASP A 118 -24.17 4.40 10.02
CA ASP A 118 -23.41 3.83 8.92
C ASP A 118 -22.04 4.50 8.78
N LEU A 119 -21.03 3.88 9.40
CA LEU A 119 -19.64 4.30 9.30
C LEU A 119 -19.09 4.27 7.86
N VAL A 120 -19.56 3.33 7.03
CA VAL A 120 -19.10 3.20 5.63
C VAL A 120 -19.60 4.40 4.82
N ALA A 121 -20.86 4.77 4.98
CA ALA A 121 -21.42 5.98 4.38
C ALA A 121 -20.69 7.24 4.89
N LEU A 122 -20.46 7.35 6.20
CA LEU A 122 -19.75 8.49 6.80
C LEU A 122 -18.35 8.69 6.20
N PHE A 123 -17.53 7.64 6.14
CA PHE A 123 -16.18 7.75 5.56
C PHE A 123 -16.22 8.05 4.07
N LYS A 124 -17.20 7.52 3.33
CA LYS A 124 -17.39 7.89 1.92
C LYS A 124 -17.73 9.38 1.77
N ILE A 125 -18.59 9.95 2.63
CA ILE A 125 -18.86 11.39 2.64
C ILE A 125 -17.55 12.17 2.84
N PHE A 126 -16.76 11.84 3.86
CA PHE A 126 -15.51 12.55 4.12
C PHE A 126 -14.50 12.43 2.98
N LEU A 127 -14.40 11.25 2.35
CA LEU A 127 -13.49 11.07 1.23
C LEU A 127 -13.93 11.83 -0.02
N LEU A 128 -15.22 11.80 -0.35
CA LEU A 128 -15.77 12.54 -1.50
C LEU A 128 -15.61 14.05 -1.35
N ASN A 129 -15.57 14.54 -0.11
CA ASN A 129 -15.40 15.96 0.21
C ASN A 129 -13.98 16.30 0.67
N ARG A 130 -12.99 15.41 0.51
CA ARG A 130 -11.64 15.58 1.09
C ARG A 130 -10.99 16.91 0.71
N GLU A 131 -11.14 17.36 -0.54
CA GLU A 131 -10.49 18.57 -1.05
C GLU A 131 -11.06 19.83 -0.37
N ASN A 132 -12.38 19.83 -0.15
CA ASN A 132 -13.08 20.91 0.55
C ASN A 132 -12.77 20.94 2.05
N LEU A 133 -12.49 19.77 2.64
CA LEU A 133 -12.21 19.59 4.06
C LEU A 133 -10.71 19.77 4.42
N VAL A 134 -9.80 19.64 3.45
CA VAL A 134 -8.33 19.77 3.65
C VAL A 134 -7.80 21.19 3.39
N GLU A 135 -8.47 22.02 2.59
CA GLU A 135 -8.06 23.42 2.34
C GLU A 135 -8.25 24.33 3.58
N MET A 136 -7.34 24.20 4.54
CA MET A 136 -7.22 25.06 5.70
C MET A 136 -5.95 25.91 5.58
N LYS A 137 -6.01 26.99 4.79
CA LYS A 137 -5.06 28.12 4.86
C LYS A 137 -5.49 29.15 5.91
N SER A 138 -6.03 28.71 7.05
CA SER A 138 -6.47 29.60 8.13
C SER A 138 -5.38 29.71 9.21
N THR A 139 -4.80 30.90 9.31
CA THR A 139 -3.66 31.30 10.15
C THR A 139 -3.84 31.04 11.65
N ILE A 140 -5.06 30.84 12.14
CA ILE A 140 -5.36 30.63 13.57
C ILE A 140 -5.40 29.13 13.93
N ALA A 141 -5.88 28.28 13.01
CA ALA A 141 -5.86 26.83 13.18
C ALA A 141 -4.43 26.27 13.04
N SER A 142 -3.63 26.82 12.13
CA SER A 142 -2.25 26.37 11.93
C SER A 142 -1.34 26.57 13.14
N LEU A 143 -1.64 27.48 14.08
CA LEU A 143 -0.76 27.74 15.24
C LEU A 143 -1.04 26.83 16.43
N LEU A 144 -2.30 26.42 16.66
CA LEU A 144 -2.66 25.48 17.72
C LEU A 144 -2.52 24.01 17.29
N PHE A 145 -2.62 23.72 15.99
CA PHE A 145 -2.74 22.34 15.47
C PHE A 145 -1.48 21.78 14.77
N THR A 146 -0.42 22.58 14.57
CA THR A 146 0.82 22.09 13.88
C THR A 146 1.85 21.44 14.80
N LEU A 147 1.86 21.77 16.08
CA LEU A 147 2.79 21.20 17.07
C LEU A 147 2.51 19.71 17.35
N PRO A 148 1.27 19.28 17.62
CA PRO A 148 0.94 17.86 17.81
C PRO A 148 1.20 17.04 16.54
N GLN A 149 0.89 17.59 15.36
CA GLN A 149 1.00 16.88 14.08
C GLN A 149 2.44 16.62 13.64
N ARG A 150 3.39 17.50 14.03
CA ARG A 150 4.82 17.25 13.87
C ARG A 150 5.37 16.21 14.85
N LEU A 151 4.79 16.12 16.06
CA LEU A 151 5.18 15.15 17.09
C LEU A 151 4.56 13.76 16.87
N THR A 152 3.44 13.65 16.18
CA THR A 152 2.84 12.35 15.79
C THR A 152 3.53 11.77 14.55
N ASN A 153 3.96 12.59 13.59
CA ASN A 153 4.69 12.10 12.42
C ASN A 153 6.08 11.52 12.76
N THR A 154 6.74 11.99 13.82
CA THR A 154 8.00 11.40 14.31
C THR A 154 7.80 10.12 15.12
N ARG A 155 6.57 9.85 15.60
CA ARG A 155 6.18 8.63 16.35
C ARG A 155 6.03 7.39 15.47
N PHE A 156 5.95 7.55 14.15
CA PHE A 156 5.79 6.46 13.18
C PHE A 156 7.11 6.03 12.50
N LEU A 157 8.26 6.46 13.00
CA LEU A 157 9.54 5.96 12.51
C LEU A 157 9.66 4.46 12.85
N ASN A 158 9.65 3.64 11.80
CA ASN A 158 9.89 2.20 11.90
C ASN A 158 11.31 1.96 12.38
N THR A 159 11.47 1.64 13.66
CA THR A 159 12.68 0.97 14.12
C THR A 159 12.50 -0.54 13.93
N LEU A 160 13.58 -1.25 13.65
CA LEU A 160 13.57 -2.71 13.44
C LEU A 160 12.85 -3.46 14.59
N SER A 161 12.98 -2.96 15.82
CA SER A 161 12.32 -3.49 17.02
C SER A 161 10.80 -3.23 17.03
N ASN A 162 10.35 -2.06 16.57
CA ASN A 162 8.94 -1.71 16.50
C ASN A 162 8.21 -2.55 15.44
N SER A 163 8.79 -2.72 14.25
CA SER A 163 8.22 -3.60 13.21
C SER A 163 8.05 -5.04 13.72
N ARG A 164 9.07 -5.60 14.40
CA ARG A 164 8.99 -6.95 14.98
C ARG A 164 7.88 -7.06 16.04
N SER A 165 7.79 -6.07 16.93
CA SER A 165 6.77 -6.05 18.00
C SER A 165 5.35 -5.83 17.46
N ASN A 166 5.19 -5.05 16.38
CA ASN A 166 3.89 -4.81 15.76
C ASN A 166 3.40 -6.08 15.07
N ILE A 167 4.27 -6.80 14.34
CA ILE A 167 3.90 -8.08 13.68
C ILE A 167 3.45 -9.10 14.71
N SER A 168 4.18 -9.31 15.82
CA SER A 168 3.80 -10.31 16.82
C SER A 168 2.53 -9.91 17.58
N ALA A 169 2.43 -8.65 18.03
CA ALA A 169 1.33 -8.20 18.90
C ALA A 169 -0.05 -8.22 18.23
N HIS A 170 -0.12 -8.12 16.89
CA HIS A 170 -1.40 -8.19 16.17
C HIS A 170 -1.95 -9.62 16.02
N TYR A 171 -1.08 -10.64 16.05
CA TYR A 171 -1.47 -12.05 15.86
C TYR A 171 -1.49 -12.87 17.16
N ASP A 172 -0.88 -12.37 18.24
CA ASP A 172 -0.86 -13.02 19.55
C ASP A 172 -2.10 -12.67 20.41
N ILE A 173 -3.23 -12.24 19.80
CA ILE A 173 -4.44 -11.89 20.54
C ILE A 173 -5.23 -13.14 20.96
N SER A 174 -5.70 -13.95 20.01
CA SER A 174 -6.47 -15.17 20.27
C SER A 174 -6.78 -15.93 18.97
N ASN A 175 -6.29 -17.16 18.81
CA ASN A 175 -6.63 -17.99 17.65
C ASN A 175 -8.13 -18.26 17.53
N GLN A 176 -8.81 -18.48 18.65
CA GLN A 176 -10.26 -18.75 18.66
C GLN A 176 -11.10 -17.54 18.27
N MET A 177 -10.62 -16.33 18.57
CA MET A 177 -11.26 -15.12 18.07
C MET A 177 -11.17 -15.05 16.54
N PHE A 178 -10.00 -15.35 15.97
CA PHE A 178 -9.82 -15.38 14.52
C PHE A 178 -10.68 -16.48 13.87
N GLU A 179 -10.75 -17.67 14.46
CA GLU A 179 -11.63 -18.77 14.01
C GLU A 179 -13.11 -18.36 13.94
N ALA A 180 -13.55 -17.42 14.77
CA ALA A 180 -14.93 -16.97 14.78
C ALA A 180 -15.32 -16.23 13.48
N PHE A 181 -14.41 -15.50 12.84
CA PHE A 181 -14.76 -14.69 11.66
C PHE A 181 -13.98 -15.02 10.39
N LEU A 182 -12.86 -15.73 10.49
CA LEU A 182 -12.17 -16.28 9.33
C LEU A 182 -12.92 -17.50 8.77
N SER A 183 -12.57 -17.90 7.55
CA SER A 183 -12.94 -19.20 7.00
C SER A 183 -12.09 -20.31 7.61
N ARG A 184 -12.49 -21.58 7.44
CA ARG A 184 -11.83 -22.76 8.04
C ARG A 184 -10.35 -22.94 7.66
N ASP A 185 -9.89 -22.30 6.58
CA ASP A 185 -8.48 -22.26 6.20
C ASP A 185 -7.65 -21.25 7.03
N MET A 186 -8.29 -20.44 7.89
CA MET A 186 -7.65 -19.43 8.73
C MET A 186 -6.78 -18.45 7.93
N THR A 187 -7.22 -18.06 6.73
CA THR A 187 -6.50 -17.04 5.95
C THR A 187 -6.98 -15.65 6.35
N TYR A 188 -6.09 -14.88 6.98
CA TYR A 188 -6.29 -13.46 7.26
C TYR A 188 -5.55 -12.60 6.24
N SER A 189 -6.05 -12.64 5.01
CA SER A 189 -5.60 -11.83 3.88
C SER A 189 -6.76 -11.69 2.89
N CYS A 190 -6.63 -10.85 1.87
CA CYS A 190 -7.61 -10.71 0.80
C CYS A 190 -7.99 -12.05 0.16
N ALA A 191 -9.29 -12.26 -0.08
CA ALA A 191 -9.84 -13.38 -0.86
C ALA A 191 -10.11 -12.97 -2.31
N ILE A 192 -10.31 -13.93 -3.23
CA ILE A 192 -10.71 -13.65 -4.62
C ILE A 192 -12.09 -14.26 -4.88
N PHE A 193 -13.09 -13.39 -5.02
CA PHE A 193 -14.46 -13.80 -5.29
C PHE A 193 -14.75 -13.91 -6.80
N PRO A 194 -15.53 -14.91 -7.25
CA PRO A 194 -16.01 -14.97 -8.63
C PRO A 194 -16.84 -13.75 -9.07
N LYS A 195 -17.55 -13.14 -8.12
CA LYS A 195 -18.35 -11.92 -8.31
C LYS A 195 -18.08 -10.95 -7.16
N LEU A 196 -17.66 -9.73 -7.47
CA LEU A 196 -17.23 -8.73 -6.47
C LEU A 196 -18.33 -8.25 -5.53
N ASP A 197 -19.57 -8.12 -6.02
CA ASP A 197 -20.68 -7.51 -5.27
C ASP A 197 -21.90 -8.44 -5.12
N ALA A 198 -21.69 -9.75 -5.16
CA ALA A 198 -22.80 -10.70 -5.02
C ALA A 198 -23.47 -10.58 -3.63
N ASP A 199 -22.68 -10.27 -2.60
CA ASP A 199 -23.13 -10.01 -1.22
C ASP A 199 -24.05 -8.78 -1.12
N MET A 200 -23.88 -7.79 -1.99
CA MET A 200 -24.67 -6.55 -2.00
C MET A 200 -25.95 -6.66 -2.84
N ALA A 201 -26.27 -7.82 -3.43
CA ALA A 201 -27.41 -7.96 -4.34
C ALA A 201 -28.76 -7.70 -3.65
N HIS A 202 -28.93 -8.14 -2.39
CA HIS A 202 -30.13 -7.91 -1.60
C HIS A 202 -30.29 -6.44 -1.19
N VAL A 203 -29.21 -5.80 -0.74
CA VAL A 203 -29.19 -4.37 -0.38
C VAL A 203 -29.55 -3.51 -1.59
N ARG A 204 -28.96 -3.79 -2.77
CA ARG A 204 -29.29 -3.09 -4.02
C ARG A 204 -30.75 -3.29 -4.44
N LYS A 205 -31.34 -4.45 -4.14
CA LYS A 205 -32.76 -4.73 -4.42
C LYS A 205 -33.66 -3.92 -3.49
N GLU A 206 -33.37 -3.88 -2.20
CA GLU A 206 -34.10 -3.08 -1.20
C GLU A 206 -33.98 -1.58 -1.49
N GLU A 207 -32.77 -1.07 -1.74
CA GLU A 207 -32.54 0.32 -2.16
C GLU A 207 -33.30 0.67 -3.45
N ARG A 208 -33.35 -0.24 -4.42
CA ARG A 208 -34.10 -0.05 -5.66
C ARG A 208 -35.62 -0.07 -5.43
N LEU A 209 -36.12 -0.88 -4.51
CA LEU A 209 -37.53 -0.91 -4.13
C LEU A 209 -37.94 0.37 -3.37
N LEU A 210 -37.06 0.86 -2.48
CA LEU A 210 -37.21 2.13 -1.77
C LEU A 210 -37.17 3.32 -2.73
N LYS A 211 -36.22 3.36 -3.67
CA LYS A 211 -36.11 4.40 -4.71
C LYS A 211 -37.25 4.38 -5.72
N ASN A 212 -37.86 3.22 -5.96
CA ASN A 212 -39.00 3.08 -6.87
C ASN A 212 -40.37 3.31 -6.20
N GLY A 213 -40.40 3.81 -4.96
CA GLY A 213 -41.62 4.33 -4.34
C GLY A 213 -42.64 3.27 -3.93
N VAL A 214 -42.23 2.04 -3.61
CA VAL A 214 -43.13 1.11 -2.92
C VAL A 214 -43.24 1.55 -1.47
N VAL A 215 -44.28 2.35 -1.19
CA VAL A 215 -44.73 2.73 0.14
C VAL A 215 -45.00 1.45 0.94
N ILE A 216 -44.12 1.11 1.88
CA ILE A 216 -44.51 0.22 2.98
C ILE A 216 -45.54 0.99 3.81
N ARG A 217 -46.81 0.65 3.62
CA ARG A 217 -47.93 1.17 4.42
C ARG A 217 -47.63 0.92 5.90
N GLY A 218 -47.82 1.98 6.69
CA GLY A 218 -47.47 2.04 8.09
C GLY A 218 -48.10 0.96 8.97
N LEU A 219 -47.39 0.68 10.06
CA LEU A 219 -47.88 -0.04 11.22
C LEU A 219 -49.13 0.66 11.78
N GLY A 220 -50.28 0.02 11.59
CA GLY A 220 -51.56 0.38 12.19
C GLY A 220 -52.42 -0.88 12.36
N ASN A 221 -52.87 -1.12 13.59
CA ASN A 221 -53.65 -2.27 14.03
C ASN A 221 -54.89 -2.56 13.16
N GLY A 222 -55.17 -3.85 12.96
CA GLY A 222 -56.52 -4.36 12.66
C GLY A 222 -56.71 -4.90 11.24
N ASP A 223 -57.03 -6.21 11.20
CA ASP A 223 -57.73 -6.94 10.14
C ASP A 223 -57.00 -7.22 8.82
N ILE A 224 -56.77 -8.52 8.61
CA ILE A 224 -56.24 -9.15 7.39
C ILE A 224 -57.37 -9.31 6.37
N PRO A 225 -57.21 -8.85 5.12
CA PRO A 225 -57.85 -9.50 3.99
C PRO A 225 -56.79 -10.08 3.04
N SER A 226 -56.93 -11.37 2.75
CA SER A 226 -56.14 -12.09 1.75
C SER A 226 -56.26 -11.46 0.37
N ILE A 227 -55.13 -11.13 -0.25
CA ILE A 227 -55.06 -10.87 -1.69
C ILE A 227 -54.25 -11.99 -2.33
N ALA A 228 -54.90 -12.62 -3.30
CA ALA A 228 -54.46 -13.81 -4.00
C ALA A 228 -53.08 -13.64 -4.65
N ALA A 229 -52.26 -14.67 -4.47
CA ALA A 229 -51.05 -14.89 -5.24
C ALA A 229 -51.43 -15.48 -6.60
N GLU A 230 -51.06 -14.79 -7.67
CA GLU A 230 -50.93 -15.40 -9.00
C GLU A 230 -49.45 -15.32 -9.42
N ASP A 231 -48.86 -16.50 -9.54
CA ASP A 231 -47.79 -16.91 -10.44
C ASP A 231 -46.49 -16.08 -10.50
N ALA A 232 -45.72 -16.17 -9.42
CA ALA A 232 -44.27 -16.20 -9.53
C ALA A 232 -43.78 -17.53 -8.95
N ALA A 233 -43.24 -18.39 -9.81
CA ALA A 233 -42.63 -19.66 -9.40
C ALA A 233 -41.64 -19.39 -8.25
N PRO A 234 -41.76 -20.10 -7.10
CA PRO A 234 -40.87 -19.85 -5.98
C PRO A 234 -39.45 -20.23 -6.40
N ALA A 235 -38.55 -19.25 -6.37
CA ALA A 235 -37.13 -19.55 -6.26
C ALA A 235 -36.99 -20.47 -5.05
N LYS A 236 -36.57 -21.71 -5.28
CA LYS A 236 -36.26 -22.68 -4.22
C LYS A 236 -35.40 -21.96 -3.19
N GLU A 237 -35.93 -21.77 -1.98
CA GLU A 237 -35.10 -21.44 -0.83
C GLU A 237 -34.07 -22.58 -0.70
N PRO A 238 -32.76 -22.27 -0.72
CA PRO A 238 -31.75 -23.31 -0.60
C PRO A 238 -31.90 -24.00 0.75
N SER A 239 -31.87 -25.33 0.69
CA SER A 239 -31.86 -26.21 1.86
C SER A 239 -30.68 -25.83 2.79
N PRO A 240 -30.89 -25.76 4.12
CA PRO A 240 -29.89 -25.28 5.09
C PRO A 240 -28.71 -26.24 5.33
N CYS A 241 -28.46 -27.22 4.46
CA CYS A 241 -27.41 -28.22 4.62
C CYS A 241 -26.30 -28.23 3.55
N ASP A 242 -26.34 -27.37 2.52
CA ASP A 242 -25.32 -27.35 1.45
C ASP A 242 -24.98 -25.92 0.94
N GLU A 243 -24.97 -24.90 1.80
CA GLU A 243 -24.30 -23.62 1.44
C GLU A 243 -22.79 -23.78 1.72
N GLU A 244 -22.02 -24.12 0.69
CA GLU A 244 -20.55 -24.06 0.76
C GLU A 244 -20.10 -22.68 1.26
N ASP A 245 -19.22 -22.64 2.26
CA ASP A 245 -18.68 -21.38 2.81
C ASP A 245 -18.05 -20.53 1.70
N GLU A 246 -18.77 -19.50 1.23
CA GLU A 246 -18.33 -18.66 0.11
C GLU A 246 -16.99 -17.96 0.37
N LEU A 247 -16.71 -17.57 1.62
CA LEU A 247 -15.43 -16.95 1.97
C LEU A 247 -14.30 -17.98 1.88
N TYR A 248 -14.52 -19.20 2.37
CA TYR A 248 -13.57 -20.30 2.21
C TYR A 248 -13.27 -20.54 0.73
N GLN A 249 -14.31 -20.64 -0.12
CA GLN A 249 -14.11 -20.84 -1.55
C GLN A 249 -13.33 -19.68 -2.19
N ALA A 250 -13.64 -18.43 -1.81
CA ALA A 250 -12.91 -17.26 -2.29
C ALA A 250 -11.45 -17.24 -1.83
N GLN A 251 -11.15 -17.72 -0.60
CA GLN A 251 -9.78 -17.87 -0.12
C GLN A 251 -9.04 -18.96 -0.88
N MET A 252 -9.68 -20.10 -1.14
CA MET A 252 -9.08 -21.18 -1.93
C MET A 252 -8.80 -20.74 -3.36
N ILE A 253 -9.72 -20.02 -4.02
CA ILE A 253 -9.49 -19.43 -5.34
C ILE A 253 -8.26 -18.52 -5.32
N LYS A 254 -8.12 -17.68 -4.28
CA LYS A 254 -6.95 -16.81 -4.12
C LYS A 254 -5.66 -17.61 -3.95
N LEU A 255 -5.65 -18.60 -3.07
CA LEU A 255 -4.46 -19.42 -2.84
C LEU A 255 -4.08 -20.21 -4.10
N GLU A 256 -5.04 -20.79 -4.81
CA GLU A 256 -4.80 -21.44 -6.10
C GLU A 256 -4.27 -20.49 -7.17
N HIS A 257 -4.77 -19.25 -7.20
CA HIS A 257 -4.25 -18.22 -8.09
C HIS A 257 -2.77 -17.93 -7.83
N LEU A 258 -2.36 -17.82 -6.56
CA LEU A 258 -0.95 -17.67 -6.18
C LEU A 258 -0.13 -18.91 -6.53
N VAL A 259 -0.63 -20.11 -6.26
CA VAL A 259 0.03 -21.39 -6.61
C VAL A 259 0.28 -21.48 -8.12
N LYS A 260 -0.70 -21.08 -8.95
CA LYS A 260 -0.53 -21.02 -10.41
C LYS A 260 0.55 -20.03 -10.83
N LYS A 261 0.64 -18.87 -10.15
CA LYS A 261 1.68 -17.87 -10.40
C LYS A 261 3.08 -18.32 -9.99
N LEU A 262 3.20 -19.28 -9.06
CA LEU A 262 4.49 -19.89 -8.73
C LEU A 262 5.03 -20.80 -9.85
N LYS A 263 4.25 -21.12 -10.90
CA LYS A 263 4.72 -21.91 -12.05
C LYS A 263 5.41 -23.22 -11.60
N ILE A 264 4.79 -23.93 -10.66
CA ILE A 264 5.24 -25.25 -10.23
C ILE A 264 4.83 -26.23 -11.35
N PRO A 265 5.75 -27.06 -11.87
CA PRO A 265 5.40 -28.07 -12.87
C PRO A 265 4.40 -29.08 -12.29
N GLU A 266 3.59 -29.71 -13.14
CA GLU A 266 2.62 -30.72 -12.68
C GLU A 266 3.32 -31.98 -12.13
N THR A 267 4.49 -32.30 -12.67
CA THR A 267 5.34 -33.42 -12.23
C THR A 267 6.80 -33.00 -12.17
N SER A 268 7.55 -33.53 -11.21
CA SER A 268 9.01 -33.37 -11.15
C SER A 268 9.66 -34.60 -10.51
N ASP A 269 10.83 -34.96 -11.00
CA ASP A 269 11.72 -35.97 -10.39
C ASP A 269 12.59 -35.36 -9.28
N GLU A 270 12.63 -34.02 -9.19
CA GLU A 270 13.39 -33.28 -8.20
C GLU A 270 12.46 -32.63 -7.16
N THR A 271 12.95 -32.50 -5.93
CA THR A 271 12.25 -31.76 -4.89
C THR A 271 12.28 -30.26 -5.20
N ILE A 272 11.10 -29.63 -5.24
CA ILE A 272 10.95 -28.18 -5.38
C ILE A 272 10.82 -27.58 -3.97
N ARG A 273 11.81 -26.76 -3.60
CA ARG A 273 11.83 -26.10 -2.29
C ARG A 273 11.24 -24.70 -2.39
N ILE A 274 10.30 -24.40 -1.50
CA ILE A 274 9.59 -23.13 -1.46
C ILE A 274 9.90 -22.41 -0.14
N LEU A 275 10.33 -21.15 -0.24
CA LEU A 275 10.44 -20.27 0.91
C LEU A 275 9.16 -19.42 1.00
N GLU A 276 8.47 -19.54 2.14
CA GLU A 276 7.34 -18.67 2.50
C GLU A 276 7.76 -17.71 3.62
N ILE A 277 7.62 -16.40 3.42
CA ILE A 277 7.77 -15.41 4.49
C ILE A 277 6.37 -14.93 4.89
N GLY A 278 5.98 -15.19 6.15
CA GLY A 278 4.64 -14.92 6.65
C GLY A 278 3.77 -16.17 6.59
N SER A 279 3.99 -17.13 7.50
CA SER A 279 3.28 -18.42 7.51
C SER A 279 1.76 -18.32 7.66
N GLY A 280 1.27 -17.23 8.27
CA GLY A 280 -0.09 -17.19 8.82
C GLY A 280 -0.32 -18.43 9.69
N TRP A 281 -1.44 -19.13 9.44
CA TRP A 281 -1.74 -20.41 10.08
C TRP A 281 -1.48 -21.63 9.19
N GLY A 282 -0.65 -21.49 8.15
CA GLY A 282 -0.16 -22.61 7.32
C GLY A 282 -1.03 -22.99 6.11
N ALA A 283 -2.06 -22.20 5.77
CA ALA A 283 -3.01 -22.52 4.70
C ALA A 283 -2.34 -22.77 3.34
N LEU A 284 -1.43 -21.88 2.93
CA LEU A 284 -0.72 -22.00 1.66
C LEU A 284 0.26 -23.18 1.66
N ALA A 285 1.04 -23.35 2.72
CA ALA A 285 1.99 -24.45 2.84
C ALA A 285 1.30 -25.83 2.79
N ILE A 286 0.15 -25.96 3.45
CA ILE A 286 -0.69 -27.16 3.38
C ILE A 286 -1.19 -27.38 1.95
N LEU A 287 -1.75 -26.34 1.31
CA LEU A 287 -2.25 -26.46 -0.08
C LEU A 287 -1.15 -26.87 -1.06
N LEU A 288 0.03 -26.24 -0.99
CA LEU A 288 1.16 -26.53 -1.85
C LEU A 288 1.62 -27.99 -1.74
N THR A 289 1.78 -28.49 -0.52
CA THR A 289 2.26 -29.85 -0.27
C THR A 289 1.21 -30.91 -0.53
N GLN A 290 -0.07 -30.64 -0.31
CA GLN A 290 -1.15 -31.54 -0.70
C GLN A 290 -1.30 -31.65 -2.22
N ARG A 291 -1.09 -30.55 -2.95
CA ARG A 291 -1.20 -30.52 -4.42
C ARG A 291 0.00 -31.16 -5.11
N TYR A 292 1.21 -30.92 -4.59
CA TYR A 292 2.45 -31.38 -5.22
C TYR A 292 3.24 -32.28 -4.25
N PRO A 293 3.37 -33.59 -4.51
CA PRO A 293 4.02 -34.52 -3.60
C PRO A 293 5.54 -34.31 -3.49
N PHE A 294 6.15 -33.68 -4.50
CA PHE A 294 7.59 -33.35 -4.56
C PHE A 294 7.90 -31.92 -4.06
N VAL A 295 6.94 -31.21 -3.47
CA VAL A 295 7.16 -29.89 -2.88
C VAL A 295 7.48 -29.99 -1.39
N GLU A 296 8.48 -29.23 -0.97
CA GLU A 296 8.82 -28.95 0.43
C GLU A 296 8.73 -27.44 0.70
N VAL A 297 8.23 -27.07 1.87
CA VAL A 297 8.02 -25.66 2.26
C VAL A 297 8.74 -25.36 3.56
N ASP A 298 9.66 -24.38 3.51
CA ASP A 298 10.18 -23.71 4.70
C ASP A 298 9.41 -22.38 4.86
N SER A 299 8.65 -22.25 5.95
CA SER A 299 7.78 -21.12 6.19
C SER A 299 8.18 -20.38 7.46
N LEU A 300 8.21 -19.05 7.40
CA LEU A 300 8.69 -18.18 8.49
C LEU A 300 7.55 -17.38 9.13
N THR A 301 7.50 -17.35 10.46
CA THR A 301 6.63 -16.45 11.23
C THR A 301 7.37 -15.89 12.45
N LEU A 302 6.87 -14.76 12.98
CA LEU A 302 7.29 -14.16 14.24
C LEU A 302 6.31 -14.42 15.40
N SER A 303 5.13 -14.99 15.12
CA SER A 303 4.13 -15.29 16.15
C SER A 303 4.24 -16.74 16.59
N SER A 304 4.39 -16.95 17.89
CA SER A 304 4.37 -18.30 18.50
C SER A 304 2.99 -18.94 18.39
N GLU A 305 1.93 -18.14 18.49
CA GLU A 305 0.54 -18.61 18.40
C GLU A 305 0.20 -19.10 16.99
N GLN A 306 0.62 -18.33 15.97
CA GLN A 306 0.51 -18.76 14.57
C GLN A 306 1.28 -20.05 14.32
N LYS A 307 2.53 -20.13 14.80
CA LYS A 307 3.35 -21.33 14.66
C LYS A 307 2.66 -22.55 15.28
N SER A 308 2.16 -22.43 16.52
CA SER A 308 1.58 -23.57 17.23
C SER A 308 0.36 -24.13 16.51
N LEU A 309 -0.57 -23.26 16.09
CA LEU A 309 -1.77 -23.71 15.38
C LEU A 309 -1.43 -24.15 13.94
N ALA A 310 -0.48 -23.51 13.25
CA ALA A 310 -0.02 -23.98 11.94
C ALA A 310 0.54 -25.41 12.01
N GLU A 311 1.40 -25.71 12.99
CA GLU A 311 1.96 -27.05 13.17
C GLU A 311 0.89 -28.11 13.49
N GLU A 312 -0.13 -27.75 14.28
CA GLU A 312 -1.28 -28.63 14.52
C GLU A 312 -2.03 -28.94 13.22
N ARG A 313 -2.34 -27.91 12.43
CA ARG A 313 -3.07 -28.04 11.16
C ARG A 313 -2.27 -28.82 10.12
N ILE A 314 -0.96 -28.61 10.06
CA ILE A 314 -0.03 -29.34 9.19
C ILE A 314 -0.01 -30.83 9.54
N ARG A 315 0.04 -31.17 10.84
CA ARG A 315 -0.02 -32.56 11.32
C ARG A 315 -1.37 -33.19 11.02
N ALA A 316 -2.46 -32.46 11.23
CA ALA A 316 -3.81 -32.91 10.89
C ALA A 316 -3.98 -33.17 9.38
N ALA A 317 -3.24 -32.43 8.54
CA ALA A 317 -3.21 -32.61 7.09
C ALA A 317 -2.25 -33.73 6.62
N GLY A 318 -1.41 -34.30 7.49
CA GLY A 318 -0.47 -35.36 7.17
C GLY A 318 0.71 -34.94 6.28
N VAL A 319 1.10 -33.66 6.33
CA VAL A 319 2.17 -33.08 5.50
C VAL A 319 3.37 -32.57 6.30
N GLU A 320 3.45 -32.90 7.59
CA GLU A 320 4.48 -32.45 8.52
C GLU A 320 5.91 -32.86 8.14
N ALA A 321 6.07 -33.92 7.34
CA ALA A 321 7.37 -34.33 6.83
C ALA A 321 7.94 -33.35 5.77
N ARG A 322 7.09 -32.53 5.14
CA ARG A 322 7.44 -31.65 4.02
C ARG A 322 7.19 -30.17 4.28
N VAL A 323 6.56 -29.82 5.41
CA VAL A 323 6.35 -28.43 5.82
C VAL A 323 7.05 -28.18 7.14
N LYS A 324 7.91 -27.15 7.17
CA LYS A 324 8.59 -26.71 8.38
C LYS A 324 8.27 -25.26 8.70
N ILE A 325 7.72 -25.02 9.89
CA ILE A 325 7.43 -23.67 10.40
C ILE A 325 8.55 -23.21 11.33
N TRP A 326 9.19 -22.12 10.95
CA TRP A 326 10.27 -21.49 11.71
C TRP A 326 9.74 -20.26 12.43
N LEU A 327 9.96 -20.22 13.75
CA LEU A 327 9.79 -19.00 14.53
C LEU A 327 11.07 -18.18 14.38
N MET A 328 11.16 -17.41 13.30
CA MET A 328 12.39 -16.78 12.86
C MET A 328 12.08 -15.50 12.10
N ASP A 329 12.85 -14.46 12.39
CA ASP A 329 12.89 -13.25 11.59
C ASP A 329 13.54 -13.55 10.24
N TYR A 330 12.90 -13.16 9.13
CA TYR A 330 13.43 -13.43 7.79
C TYR A 330 14.83 -12.82 7.57
N ARG A 331 15.19 -11.77 8.32
CA ARG A 331 16.52 -11.15 8.31
C ARG A 331 17.60 -12.06 8.88
N CYS A 332 17.22 -13.05 9.67
CA CYS A 332 18.11 -14.01 10.31
C CYS A 332 18.21 -15.35 9.56
N VAL A 333 17.70 -15.45 8.33
CA VAL A 333 17.82 -16.69 7.55
C VAL A 333 19.29 -17.06 7.33
N PRO A 334 19.67 -18.32 7.57
CA PRO A 334 21.07 -18.74 7.65
C PRO A 334 21.77 -18.65 6.29
N GLU A 335 23.10 -18.60 6.30
CA GLU A 335 23.89 -18.55 5.06
C GLU A 335 23.72 -19.82 4.21
N SER A 336 23.42 -20.96 4.84
CA SER A 336 23.11 -22.21 4.15
C SER A 336 21.87 -22.16 3.26
N TRP A 337 21.06 -21.09 3.36
CA TRP A 337 19.87 -20.88 2.52
C TRP A 337 20.16 -20.05 1.26
N THR A 338 21.39 -19.56 1.09
CA THR A 338 21.81 -18.85 -0.12
C THR A 338 21.65 -19.76 -1.34
N GLY A 339 20.81 -19.36 -2.30
CA GLY A 339 20.52 -20.12 -3.52
C GLY A 339 19.78 -21.45 -3.29
N ALA A 340 19.05 -21.61 -2.18
CA ALA A 340 18.45 -22.90 -1.80
C ALA A 340 17.03 -23.13 -2.36
N PHE A 341 16.30 -22.06 -2.69
CA PHE A 341 14.86 -22.15 -2.98
C PHE A 341 14.51 -21.97 -4.44
N ASP A 342 13.67 -22.88 -4.96
CA ASP A 342 13.13 -22.84 -6.32
C ASP A 342 12.01 -21.83 -6.45
N ARG A 343 11.21 -21.65 -5.40
CA ARG A 343 10.09 -20.72 -5.38
C ARG A 343 10.10 -19.87 -4.12
N PHE A 344 9.55 -18.68 -4.26
CA PHE A 344 9.39 -17.74 -3.16
C PHE A 344 7.95 -17.25 -3.08
N VAL A 345 7.41 -17.15 -1.88
CA VAL A 345 6.09 -16.56 -1.66
C VAL A 345 6.04 -15.73 -0.38
N SER A 346 5.33 -14.61 -0.42
CA SER A 346 5.07 -13.78 0.75
C SER A 346 3.73 -13.09 0.57
N ILE A 347 2.81 -13.26 1.54
CA ILE A 347 1.45 -12.75 1.47
C ILE A 347 1.24 -11.77 2.62
N GLU A 348 0.96 -10.51 2.29
CA GLU A 348 0.59 -9.44 3.23
C GLU A 348 1.53 -9.34 4.45
N MET A 349 2.84 -9.47 4.18
CA MET A 349 3.91 -9.32 5.17
C MET A 349 4.74 -8.05 4.94
N ILE A 350 4.89 -7.62 3.68
CA ILE A 350 5.77 -6.50 3.29
C ILE A 350 5.32 -5.17 3.92
N GLU A 351 4.02 -5.03 4.19
CA GLU A 351 3.40 -3.94 4.93
C GLU A 351 4.17 -3.67 6.21
N ALA A 352 4.66 -4.71 6.89
CA ALA A 352 5.34 -4.59 8.17
C ALA A 352 6.85 -4.28 8.08
N VAL A 353 7.44 -4.33 6.88
CA VAL A 353 8.88 -4.16 6.67
C VAL A 353 9.30 -2.70 6.87
N GLY A 354 8.48 -1.76 6.39
CA GLY A 354 8.81 -0.34 6.36
C GLY A 354 9.63 0.05 5.13
N ARG A 355 9.38 1.26 4.62
CA ARG A 355 9.89 1.77 3.34
C ARG A 355 11.43 1.72 3.25
N GLU A 356 12.11 2.03 4.34
CA GLU A 356 13.56 2.13 4.43
C GLU A 356 14.25 0.76 4.28
N PHE A 357 13.53 -0.33 4.58
CA PHE A 357 14.06 -1.69 4.60
C PHE A 357 13.62 -2.55 3.41
N LEU A 358 12.81 -2.01 2.49
CA LEU A 358 12.31 -2.74 1.32
C LEU A 358 13.44 -3.25 0.42
N THR A 359 14.48 -2.42 0.17
CA THR A 359 15.64 -2.83 -0.64
C THR A 359 16.40 -4.00 0.01
N GLU A 360 16.56 -3.98 1.34
CA GLU A 360 17.20 -5.07 2.09
C GLU A 360 16.34 -6.34 2.06
N TYR A 361 15.02 -6.21 2.21
CA TYR A 361 14.08 -7.31 2.08
C TYR A 361 14.25 -8.04 0.73
N TRP A 362 14.25 -7.31 -0.38
CA TRP A 362 14.47 -7.90 -1.70
C TRP A 362 15.88 -8.50 -1.86
N GLY A 363 16.90 -7.92 -1.21
CA GLY A 363 18.24 -8.50 -1.16
C GLY A 363 18.29 -9.86 -0.47
N ILE A 364 17.52 -10.04 0.61
CA ILE A 364 17.39 -11.35 1.29
C ILE A 364 16.66 -12.35 0.40
N VAL A 365 15.57 -11.93 -0.25
CA VAL A 365 14.82 -12.76 -1.20
C VAL A 365 15.73 -13.20 -2.36
N GLU A 366 16.45 -12.26 -2.98
CA GLU A 366 17.43 -12.53 -4.04
C GLU A 366 18.50 -13.52 -3.61
N ARG A 367 19.02 -13.38 -2.38
CA ARG A 367 20.03 -14.30 -1.85
C ARG A 367 19.48 -15.71 -1.68
N CYS A 368 18.25 -15.86 -1.17
CA CYS A 368 17.68 -17.18 -0.86
C CYS A 368 17.25 -17.96 -2.11
N MET A 369 16.83 -17.26 -3.17
CA MET A 369 16.35 -17.90 -4.40
C MET A 369 17.51 -18.44 -5.25
N LYS A 370 17.32 -19.63 -5.83
CA LYS A 370 18.23 -20.21 -6.82
C LYS A 370 18.55 -19.20 -7.94
N PRO A 371 19.76 -19.21 -8.50
CA PRO A 371 20.16 -18.22 -9.51
C PRO A 371 19.46 -18.41 -10.87
N LYS A 372 18.86 -19.58 -11.09
CA LYS A 372 18.17 -19.94 -12.33
C LYS A 372 16.86 -20.66 -12.00
N ASN A 373 15.93 -20.62 -12.95
CA ASN A 373 14.67 -21.34 -12.92
C ASN A 373 13.80 -21.11 -11.65
N SER A 374 13.93 -19.94 -11.02
CA SER A 374 13.17 -19.61 -9.81
C SER A 374 12.17 -18.49 -10.02
N VAL A 375 11.01 -18.62 -9.38
CA VAL A 375 9.87 -17.70 -9.48
C VAL A 375 9.44 -17.28 -8.08
N GLY A 376 9.15 -16.00 -7.90
CA GLY A 376 8.63 -15.42 -6.67
C GLY A 376 7.27 -14.77 -6.88
N VAL A 377 6.41 -14.86 -5.85
CA VAL A 377 5.10 -14.21 -5.83
C VAL A 377 4.93 -13.47 -4.52
N VAL A 378 4.56 -12.20 -4.60
CA VAL A 378 4.32 -11.34 -3.43
C VAL A 378 2.92 -10.75 -3.54
N GLN A 379 2.12 -10.88 -2.49
CA GLN A 379 0.87 -10.14 -2.30
C GLN A 379 1.09 -9.07 -1.24
N VAL A 380 0.62 -7.84 -1.48
CA VAL A 380 0.86 -6.70 -0.59
C VAL A 380 -0.20 -5.61 -0.78
N ILE A 381 -0.70 -5.09 0.35
CA ILE A 381 -1.54 -3.90 0.42
C ILE A 381 -0.70 -2.67 0.09
N THR A 382 -1.19 -1.84 -0.82
CA THR A 382 -0.51 -0.65 -1.33
C THR A 382 -1.35 0.60 -1.19
N ILE A 383 -0.69 1.76 -1.13
CA ILE A 383 -1.33 3.07 -1.22
C ILE A 383 -0.99 3.79 -2.54
N PRO A 384 -1.85 4.70 -3.02
CA PRO A 384 -1.51 5.64 -4.09
C PRO A 384 -0.39 6.60 -3.70
N GLU A 385 0.40 7.06 -4.68
CA GLU A 385 1.50 8.03 -4.51
C GLU A 385 1.09 9.36 -3.86
N THR A 386 -0.19 9.71 -3.98
CA THR A 386 -0.74 10.99 -3.48
C THR A 386 -1.12 10.96 -2.00
N LEU A 387 -1.11 9.79 -1.35
CA LEU A 387 -1.30 9.67 0.09
C LEU A 387 0.07 9.72 0.80
N PHE A 388 0.15 10.58 1.82
CA PHE A 388 1.35 11.03 2.55
C PHE A 388 2.56 10.06 2.63
N PRO A 389 3.81 10.56 2.48
CA PRO A 389 5.05 9.79 2.55
C PRO A 389 5.45 9.31 3.97
N GLY A 390 4.50 9.21 4.91
CA GLY A 390 4.71 8.72 6.28
C GLY A 390 3.89 7.48 6.65
N GLY A 391 3.07 6.95 5.73
CA GLY A 391 2.27 5.73 5.95
C GLY A 391 3.11 4.45 5.81
N HIS A 392 2.80 3.44 6.63
CA HIS A 392 3.50 2.15 6.71
C HIS A 392 3.29 1.24 5.48
N LEU A 393 2.40 1.62 4.55
CA LEU A 393 2.10 0.85 3.35
C LEU A 393 2.94 1.34 2.14
N PRO A 394 3.53 0.44 1.34
CA PRO A 394 4.31 0.84 0.17
C PRO A 394 3.42 1.25 -1.01
N THR A 395 3.96 2.04 -1.93
CA THR A 395 3.35 2.27 -3.25
C THR A 395 3.83 1.20 -4.23
N VAL A 396 3.10 1.01 -5.34
CA VAL A 396 3.53 0.07 -6.40
C VAL A 396 4.88 0.49 -6.98
N THR A 397 5.12 1.79 -7.18
CA THR A 397 6.41 2.31 -7.67
C THR A 397 7.54 1.97 -6.71
N ALA A 398 7.34 2.22 -5.41
CA ALA A 398 8.32 1.88 -4.39
C ALA A 398 8.65 0.38 -4.37
N LEU A 399 7.66 -0.50 -4.55
CA LEU A 399 7.87 -1.93 -4.64
C LEU A 399 8.71 -2.32 -5.87
N VAL A 400 8.39 -1.76 -7.04
CA VAL A 400 9.11 -2.02 -8.29
C VAL A 400 10.56 -1.53 -8.21
N ASP A 401 10.77 -0.29 -7.76
CA ASP A 401 12.10 0.32 -7.65
C ASP A 401 13.00 -0.45 -6.68
N THR A 402 12.45 -0.77 -5.50
CA THR A 402 13.20 -1.49 -4.47
C THR A 402 13.46 -2.95 -4.85
N LEU A 403 12.55 -3.58 -5.63
CA LEU A 403 12.76 -4.92 -6.18
C LEU A 403 13.90 -4.91 -7.19
N ALA A 404 13.94 -3.93 -8.10
CA ALA A 404 15.02 -3.80 -9.06
C ALA A 404 16.38 -3.56 -8.36
N GLN A 405 16.41 -2.66 -7.37
CA GLN A 405 17.62 -2.33 -6.61
C GLN A 405 18.10 -3.50 -5.74
N GLY A 406 17.24 -4.00 -4.85
CA GLY A 406 17.56 -5.06 -3.90
C GLY A 406 17.75 -6.42 -4.57
N GLY A 407 16.98 -6.67 -5.63
CA GLY A 407 17.15 -7.82 -6.53
C GLY A 407 18.39 -7.74 -7.42
N LYS A 408 19.18 -6.65 -7.35
CA LYS A 408 20.38 -6.40 -8.17
C LYS A 408 20.11 -6.59 -9.66
N SER A 409 18.93 -6.19 -10.12
CA SER A 409 18.40 -6.38 -11.48
C SER A 409 18.32 -7.84 -11.96
N LYS A 410 18.38 -8.82 -11.05
CA LYS A 410 18.26 -10.26 -11.36
C LYS A 410 16.85 -10.81 -11.13
N LEU A 411 16.00 -10.03 -10.46
CA LEU A 411 14.58 -10.34 -10.26
C LEU A 411 13.80 -9.52 -11.28
N ILE A 412 13.26 -10.20 -12.29
CA ILE A 412 12.53 -9.58 -13.40
C ILE A 412 11.04 -9.70 -13.12
N ILE A 413 10.33 -8.58 -13.15
CA ILE A 413 8.87 -8.58 -12.95
C ILE A 413 8.21 -9.24 -14.17
N ASP A 414 7.40 -10.25 -13.89
CA ASP A 414 6.57 -10.97 -14.86
C ASP A 414 5.18 -10.34 -14.97
N SER A 415 4.52 -10.11 -13.83
CA SER A 415 3.17 -9.56 -13.82
C SER A 415 2.85 -8.84 -12.51
N ILE A 416 1.97 -7.83 -12.60
CA ILE A 416 1.39 -7.12 -11.46
C ILE A 416 -0.13 -7.13 -11.66
N SER A 417 -0.88 -7.61 -10.66
CA SER A 417 -2.35 -7.65 -10.70
C SER A 417 -2.94 -7.08 -9.43
N ASN A 418 -3.93 -6.19 -9.56
CA ASN A 418 -4.63 -5.57 -8.43
C ASN A 418 -5.89 -6.38 -8.07
N ILE A 419 -5.91 -6.95 -6.86
CA ILE A 419 -7.05 -7.66 -6.26
C ILE A 419 -7.77 -6.84 -5.19
N GLY A 420 -7.34 -5.59 -4.94
CA GLY A 420 -7.91 -4.68 -3.95
C GLY A 420 -9.45 -4.56 -3.96
N PRO A 421 -10.15 -4.56 -5.11
CA PRO A 421 -11.62 -4.57 -5.11
C PRO A 421 -12.25 -5.74 -4.35
N HIS A 422 -11.60 -6.92 -4.34
CA HIS A 422 -12.08 -8.10 -3.59
C HIS A 422 -11.89 -7.96 -2.08
N TYR A 423 -10.94 -7.13 -1.64
CA TYR A 423 -10.66 -6.90 -0.23
C TYR A 423 -11.85 -6.21 0.46
N SER A 424 -12.55 -5.31 -0.25
CA SER A 424 -13.77 -4.67 0.27
C SER A 424 -14.83 -5.71 0.68
N ARG A 425 -15.06 -6.72 -0.16
CA ARG A 425 -15.98 -7.83 0.15
C ARG A 425 -15.44 -8.73 1.25
N THR A 426 -14.14 -9.02 1.24
CA THR A 426 -13.47 -9.80 2.31
C THR A 426 -13.73 -9.18 3.69
N LEU A 427 -13.54 -7.86 3.82
CA LEU A 427 -13.75 -7.12 5.07
C LEU A 427 -15.23 -7.09 5.50
N ARG A 428 -16.17 -6.99 4.54
CA ARG A 428 -17.60 -7.08 4.84
C ARG A 428 -17.99 -8.46 5.38
N GLU A 429 -17.48 -9.53 4.78
CA GLU A 429 -17.73 -10.91 5.24
C GLU A 429 -17.12 -11.14 6.63
N TRP A 430 -15.90 -10.69 6.88
CA TRP A 430 -15.29 -10.75 8.21
C TRP A 430 -16.10 -9.96 9.23
N ARG A 431 -16.50 -8.71 8.93
CA ARG A 431 -17.33 -7.90 9.83
C ARG A 431 -18.66 -8.59 10.15
N LYS A 432 -19.33 -9.15 9.14
CA LYS A 432 -20.60 -9.87 9.30
C LYS A 432 -20.45 -11.06 10.25
N ARG A 433 -19.43 -11.90 10.04
CA ARG A 433 -19.17 -13.07 10.89
C ARG A 433 -18.72 -12.69 12.29
N PHE A 434 -17.84 -11.69 12.40
CA PHE A 434 -17.36 -11.13 13.66
C PHE A 434 -18.53 -10.67 14.53
N LEU A 435 -19.46 -9.87 13.97
CA LEU A 435 -20.63 -9.40 14.70
C LEU A 435 -21.59 -10.54 15.06
N ALA A 436 -21.82 -11.49 14.15
CA ALA A 436 -22.72 -12.61 14.37
C ALA A 436 -22.27 -13.57 15.47
N ARG A 437 -20.95 -13.70 15.68
CA ARG A 437 -20.34 -14.60 16.68
C ARG A 437 -19.66 -13.85 17.83
N PHE A 438 -19.86 -12.54 17.92
CA PHE A 438 -19.20 -11.71 18.91
C PHE A 438 -19.55 -12.18 20.33
N ASP A 439 -20.84 -12.34 20.61
CA ASP A 439 -21.32 -12.69 21.94
C ASP A 439 -21.12 -14.18 22.27
N SER A 440 -21.25 -15.07 21.28
CA SER A 440 -21.22 -16.52 21.49
C SER A 440 -19.80 -17.10 21.57
N ASP A 441 -18.87 -16.58 20.76
CA ASP A 441 -17.56 -17.21 20.54
C ASP A 441 -16.43 -16.27 21.00
N ILE A 442 -16.48 -15.00 20.57
CA ILE A 442 -15.40 -14.03 20.79
C ILE A 442 -15.34 -13.54 22.24
N ILE A 443 -16.45 -13.17 22.86
CA ILE A 443 -16.45 -12.76 24.27
C ILE A 443 -15.86 -13.88 25.15
N PRO A 444 -16.35 -15.14 25.08
CA PRO A 444 -15.77 -16.22 25.88
C PRO A 444 -14.28 -16.47 25.61
N SER A 445 -13.80 -16.33 24.36
CA SER A 445 -12.37 -16.49 24.06
C SER A 445 -11.54 -15.38 24.71
N LEU A 446 -11.96 -14.13 24.57
CA LEU A 446 -11.30 -12.96 25.17
C LEU A 446 -11.24 -13.06 26.69
N LYS A 447 -12.36 -13.44 27.35
CA LYS A 447 -12.41 -13.62 28.81
C LYS A 447 -11.48 -14.71 29.31
N ARG A 448 -11.32 -15.80 28.54
CA ARG A 448 -10.43 -16.91 28.89
C ARG A 448 -8.96 -16.55 28.74
N GLU A 449 -8.63 -15.79 27.71
CA GLU A 449 -7.24 -15.45 27.36
C GLU A 449 -6.72 -14.24 28.14
N TYR A 450 -7.59 -13.26 28.42
CA TYR A 450 -7.27 -12.06 29.21
C TYR A 450 -8.29 -11.84 30.35
N PRO A 451 -8.38 -12.76 31.32
CA PRO A 451 -9.36 -12.69 32.41
C PRO A 451 -9.20 -11.45 33.30
N GLU A 452 -8.01 -10.86 33.36
CA GLU A 452 -7.76 -9.63 34.13
C GLU A 452 -8.27 -8.35 33.43
N VAL A 453 -8.47 -8.40 32.11
CA VAL A 453 -8.91 -7.26 31.30
C VAL A 453 -10.39 -7.36 30.99
N PHE A 454 -10.84 -8.54 30.55
CA PHE A 454 -12.22 -8.81 30.17
C PHE A 454 -12.94 -9.59 31.28
N ASP A 455 -13.14 -8.94 32.43
CA ASP A 455 -13.86 -9.54 33.56
C ASP A 455 -15.37 -9.18 33.56
N GLU A 456 -16.10 -9.68 34.57
CA GLU A 456 -17.53 -9.35 34.77
C GLU A 456 -17.75 -7.99 35.45
N SER A 457 -16.70 -7.18 35.67
CA SER A 457 -16.86 -5.86 36.25
C SER A 457 -17.45 -4.88 35.23
N ALA A 458 -17.88 -3.72 35.71
CA ALA A 458 -18.30 -2.63 34.80
C ALA A 458 -17.15 -2.18 33.87
N ARG A 459 -15.91 -2.27 34.34
CA ARG A 459 -14.72 -1.98 33.54
C ARG A 459 -14.54 -3.03 32.44
N GLY A 460 -14.53 -4.32 32.78
CA GLY A 460 -14.36 -5.39 31.80
C GLY A 460 -15.44 -5.39 30.72
N ARG A 461 -16.70 -5.13 31.08
CA ARG A 461 -17.79 -4.93 30.10
C ARG A 461 -17.52 -3.76 29.15
N ASN A 462 -16.98 -2.64 29.65
CA ASN A 462 -16.62 -1.50 28.81
C ASN A 462 -15.44 -1.83 27.88
N GLU A 463 -14.43 -2.55 28.37
CA GLU A 463 -13.28 -2.98 27.54
C GLU A 463 -13.74 -3.89 26.39
N ILE A 464 -14.71 -4.79 26.63
CA ILE A 464 -15.32 -5.63 25.58
C ILE A 464 -16.01 -4.76 24.51
N GLU A 465 -16.75 -3.74 24.93
CA GLU A 465 -17.44 -2.85 23.99
C GLU A 465 -16.45 -1.99 23.20
N VAL A 466 -15.42 -1.43 23.84
CA VAL A 466 -14.33 -0.71 23.17
C VAL A 466 -13.64 -1.61 22.15
N PHE A 467 -13.39 -2.87 22.51
CA PHE A 467 -12.82 -3.86 21.61
C PHE A 467 -13.72 -4.09 20.39
N LYS A 468 -15.02 -4.31 20.59
CA LYS A 468 -16.01 -4.48 19.52
C LYS A 468 -15.99 -3.28 18.56
N ARG A 469 -16.07 -2.07 19.11
CA ARG A 469 -16.11 -0.82 18.35
C ARG A 469 -14.82 -0.59 17.58
N LYS A 470 -13.66 -0.92 18.15
CA LYS A 470 -12.36 -0.85 17.47
C LYS A 470 -12.34 -1.74 16.22
N TRP A 471 -12.80 -2.98 16.31
CA TRP A 471 -12.83 -3.90 15.17
C TRP A 471 -13.86 -3.50 14.12
N VAL A 472 -15.06 -3.06 14.53
CA VAL A 472 -16.06 -2.53 13.60
C VAL A 472 -15.51 -1.31 12.84
N TYR A 473 -14.87 -0.38 13.56
CA TYR A 473 -14.21 0.78 12.95
C TYR A 473 -13.15 0.34 11.93
N TYR A 474 -12.27 -0.58 12.31
CA TYR A 474 -11.23 -1.12 11.44
C TYR A 474 -11.81 -1.71 10.14
N TYR A 475 -12.80 -2.59 10.23
CA TYR A 475 -13.43 -3.18 9.05
C TYR A 475 -14.06 -2.12 8.14
N CYS A 476 -14.85 -1.19 8.70
CA CYS A 476 -15.50 -0.13 7.92
C CYS A 476 -14.50 0.81 7.25
N TYR A 477 -13.46 1.22 7.99
CA TYR A 477 -12.44 2.14 7.50
C TYR A 477 -11.64 1.53 6.35
N CYS A 478 -11.16 0.30 6.52
CA CYS A 478 -10.44 -0.42 5.46
C CYS A 478 -11.35 -0.75 4.27
N GLU A 479 -12.62 -1.13 4.51
CA GLU A 479 -13.59 -1.41 3.43
C GLU A 479 -13.73 -0.21 2.51
N VAL A 480 -13.92 0.99 3.08
CA VAL A 480 -13.99 2.22 2.31
C VAL A 480 -12.69 2.49 1.60
N GLY A 481 -11.54 2.26 2.25
CA GLY A 481 -10.22 2.39 1.65
C GLY A 481 -10.09 1.65 0.31
N PHE A 482 -10.42 0.35 0.31
CA PHE A 482 -10.40 -0.48 -0.89
C PHE A 482 -11.50 -0.16 -1.90
N THR A 483 -12.73 0.08 -1.43
CA THR A 483 -13.88 0.42 -2.30
C THR A 483 -13.61 1.67 -3.12
N THR A 484 -12.90 2.63 -2.52
CA THR A 484 -12.60 3.94 -3.11
C THR A 484 -11.23 4.01 -3.79
N ARG A 485 -10.49 2.89 -3.81
CA ARG A 485 -9.14 2.78 -4.36
C ARG A 485 -8.12 3.73 -3.73
N THR A 486 -8.36 4.15 -2.49
CA THR A 486 -7.35 4.80 -1.65
C THR A 486 -6.42 3.77 -1.00
N LEU A 487 -6.85 2.51 -0.99
CA LEU A 487 -6.02 1.32 -0.80
C LEU A 487 -6.14 0.44 -2.06
N GLY A 488 -5.05 -0.24 -2.39
CA GLY A 488 -5.00 -1.34 -3.35
C GLY A 488 -4.38 -2.57 -2.71
N ASP A 489 -4.51 -3.72 -3.35
CA ASP A 489 -3.81 -4.94 -2.95
C ASP A 489 -3.30 -5.62 -4.21
N HIS A 490 -1.99 -5.79 -4.30
CA HIS A 490 -1.31 -6.17 -5.53
C HIS A 490 -0.57 -7.49 -5.36
N ILE A 491 -0.75 -8.37 -6.34
CA ILE A 491 0.06 -9.56 -6.51
C ILE A 491 1.12 -9.26 -7.57
N ILE A 492 2.38 -9.26 -7.15
CA ILE A 492 3.58 -9.09 -7.99
C ILE A 492 4.22 -10.46 -8.18
N THR A 493 4.35 -10.88 -9.43
CA THR A 493 5.10 -12.08 -9.82
C THR A 493 6.41 -11.66 -10.46
N PHE A 494 7.51 -12.29 -10.05
CA PHE A 494 8.84 -12.05 -10.59
C PHE A 494 9.60 -13.36 -10.80
N ALA A 495 10.57 -13.37 -11.69
CA ALA A 495 11.36 -14.54 -12.01
C ALA A 495 12.84 -14.18 -12.19
N ARG A 496 13.71 -15.19 -12.13
CA ARG A 496 15.10 -15.02 -12.57
C ARG A 496 15.16 -14.82 -14.07
N GLU A 497 16.17 -14.06 -14.51
CA GLU A 497 16.53 -13.97 -15.92
C GLU A 497 16.70 -15.38 -16.54
N GLY A 498 16.14 -15.56 -17.74
CA GLY A 498 16.20 -16.85 -18.45
C GLY A 498 15.27 -17.93 -17.89
N PHE A 499 14.24 -17.58 -17.11
CA PHE A 499 13.18 -18.52 -16.74
C PHE A 499 12.37 -18.95 -17.99
N GLU A 500 12.57 -20.19 -18.43
CA GLU A 500 11.94 -20.75 -19.64
C GLU A 500 10.54 -21.33 -19.41
N GLY A 501 10.05 -21.37 -18.16
CA GLY A 501 8.66 -21.76 -17.85
C GLY A 501 7.61 -20.75 -18.35
N LEU A 502 8.04 -19.70 -19.06
CA LEU A 502 7.23 -18.77 -19.85
C LEU A 502 7.14 -19.15 -21.33
N SER A 503 7.70 -20.30 -21.74
CA SER A 503 7.59 -20.78 -23.11
C SER A 503 6.12 -20.84 -23.52
N PHE A 504 5.76 -19.97 -24.46
CA PHE A 504 4.60 -20.14 -25.31
C PHE A 504 4.66 -21.56 -25.85
N ASP A 505 3.57 -22.30 -25.72
CA ASP A 505 3.39 -23.57 -26.39
C ASP A 505 3.40 -23.32 -27.91
N LEU A 506 4.59 -23.33 -28.50
CA LEU A 506 4.81 -23.31 -29.95
C LEU A 506 4.66 -24.74 -30.50
N SER A 507 3.77 -25.56 -29.94
CA SER A 507 3.26 -26.76 -30.59
C SER A 507 2.36 -26.37 -31.77
N PHE A 508 2.89 -25.62 -32.74
CA PHE A 508 2.40 -25.72 -34.10
C PHE A 508 2.78 -27.11 -34.58
N ASN A 509 1.77 -27.95 -34.61
CA ASN A 509 1.76 -29.26 -35.20
C ASN A 509 2.05 -29.12 -36.72
N THR A 510 3.32 -28.98 -37.10
CA THR A 510 3.77 -29.07 -38.49
C THR A 510 4.74 -30.24 -38.61
N PRO A 511 4.51 -31.16 -39.57
CA PRO A 511 5.23 -32.42 -39.63
C PRO A 511 6.71 -32.22 -39.92
N PHE A 512 7.51 -32.99 -39.19
CA PHE A 512 8.93 -33.26 -39.37
C PHE A 512 9.35 -33.26 -40.86
N PHE A 513 10.29 -32.40 -41.21
CA PHE A 513 11.23 -32.68 -42.30
C PHE A 513 12.61 -32.96 -41.70
N PRO A 514 13.31 -34.03 -42.14
CA PRO A 514 14.55 -34.45 -41.52
C PRO A 514 15.69 -33.50 -41.87
N PHE A 515 16.37 -32.97 -40.85
CA PHE A 515 17.63 -32.27 -41.01
C PHE A 515 18.72 -33.28 -41.40
N SER A 516 18.92 -33.45 -42.71
CA SER A 516 20.22 -33.79 -43.25
C SER A 516 20.60 -32.71 -44.27
N THR A 517 21.84 -32.26 -44.21
CA THR A 517 22.45 -31.20 -45.04
C THR A 517 22.18 -29.77 -44.55
N PHE A 518 23.00 -29.29 -43.62
CA PHE A 518 23.71 -28.00 -43.74
C PHE A 518 24.70 -27.86 -42.57
N ALA A 519 25.80 -28.59 -42.70
CA ALA A 519 27.05 -28.18 -42.05
C ALA A 519 27.65 -27.04 -42.88
N THR A 520 28.29 -26.09 -42.21
CA THR A 520 29.11 -24.98 -42.75
C THR A 520 28.34 -23.79 -43.33
N PHE A 521 27.92 -22.85 -42.45
CA PHE A 521 27.97 -21.43 -42.80
C PHE A 521 28.46 -20.63 -41.59
N THR A 522 29.60 -19.96 -41.78
CA THR A 522 30.34 -19.21 -40.79
C THR A 522 29.65 -17.91 -40.41
N MET A 523 29.93 -17.49 -39.16
CA MET A 523 29.35 -16.39 -38.39
C MET A 523 29.66 -14.97 -38.94
N LYS A 524 29.36 -14.70 -40.22
CA LYS A 524 29.56 -13.37 -40.85
C LYS A 524 28.35 -12.83 -41.65
N GLY A 525 27.22 -13.54 -41.67
CA GLY A 525 26.04 -13.16 -42.49
C GLY A 525 24.91 -12.43 -41.78
N PHE A 526 24.95 -12.27 -40.45
CA PHE A 526 23.78 -11.76 -39.70
C PHE A 526 23.61 -10.24 -39.69
N PHE A 527 24.56 -9.48 -40.24
CA PHE A 527 24.51 -8.01 -40.29
C PHE A 527 23.90 -7.44 -41.58
N ALA A 528 23.49 -8.26 -42.55
CA ALA A 528 23.06 -7.77 -43.87
C ALA A 528 21.55 -7.88 -44.16
N VAL A 529 20.75 -8.56 -43.32
CA VAL A 529 19.31 -8.77 -43.58
C VAL A 529 18.41 -7.82 -42.78
N ALA A 530 18.92 -7.11 -41.77
CA ALA A 530 18.15 -6.12 -41.02
C ALA A 530 17.96 -4.77 -41.76
N THR A 531 18.69 -4.54 -42.85
CA THR A 531 18.71 -3.21 -43.52
C THR A 531 17.69 -3.07 -44.64
N THR A 532 17.04 -4.15 -45.10
CA THR A 532 16.16 -4.11 -46.29
C THR A 532 14.66 -4.22 -45.95
N ALA A 533 14.30 -4.59 -44.72
CA ALA A 533 12.90 -4.71 -44.29
C ALA A 533 12.26 -3.40 -43.78
N VAL A 534 13.07 -2.35 -43.52
CA VAL A 534 12.56 -1.06 -43.01
C VAL A 534 12.10 -0.12 -44.13
N ALA A 535 12.37 -0.42 -45.40
CA ALA A 535 12.10 0.48 -46.52
C ALA A 535 10.71 0.36 -47.17
N VAL A 536 9.85 -0.61 -46.78
CA VAL A 536 8.57 -0.87 -47.48
C VAL A 536 7.32 -0.58 -46.64
N LEU A 537 7.44 -0.19 -45.36
CA LEU A 537 6.27 0.20 -44.54
C LEU A 537 6.07 1.71 -44.38
N ALA A 538 6.85 2.53 -45.10
CA ALA A 538 6.67 3.98 -45.13
C ALA A 538 5.75 4.41 -46.28
N ASN A 539 4.50 3.93 -46.34
CA ASN A 539 3.44 4.54 -47.16
C ASN A 539 2.03 3.96 -46.93
N VAL A 540 1.43 4.17 -45.76
CA VAL A 540 -0.03 4.38 -45.59
C VAL A 540 -0.22 5.24 -44.34
N GLY A 541 -0.93 6.36 -44.46
CA GLY A 541 -0.94 7.44 -43.46
C GLY A 541 -2.11 7.48 -42.48
N SER A 542 -2.14 8.65 -41.79
CA SER A 542 -3.17 9.18 -40.88
C SER A 542 -3.12 8.64 -39.43
N ALA A 543 -3.30 9.41 -38.36
CA ALA A 543 -3.49 10.83 -38.13
C ALA A 543 -3.18 11.16 -36.65
N SER A 544 -2.90 12.44 -36.38
CA SER A 544 -3.16 13.16 -35.12
C SER A 544 -2.48 12.71 -33.82
N ALA A 545 -1.36 13.35 -33.48
CA ALA A 545 -1.17 14.16 -32.26
C ALA A 545 0.32 14.53 -32.09
N ARG A 546 0.74 15.68 -32.63
CA ARG A 546 2.04 16.29 -32.30
C ARG A 546 1.81 17.73 -31.84
N SER A 547 2.05 18.00 -30.57
CA SER A 547 2.32 19.34 -30.07
C SER A 547 3.23 19.25 -28.85
N GLY A 548 4.49 19.71 -28.98
CA GLY A 548 5.34 19.99 -27.81
C GLY A 548 6.83 19.64 -27.87
N LEU A 549 7.43 19.26 -29.01
CA LEU A 549 8.89 19.04 -29.08
C LEU A 549 9.62 20.35 -29.44
N GLU A 550 10.16 21.04 -28.43
CA GLU A 550 11.15 22.11 -28.62
C GLU A 550 12.46 21.53 -29.15
N LYS A 551 13.08 22.21 -30.12
CA LYS A 551 14.31 21.79 -30.78
C LYS A 551 15.49 21.91 -29.80
N ARG A 552 16.05 20.78 -29.34
CA ARG A 552 17.28 20.76 -28.51
C ARG A 552 18.45 21.35 -29.32
N ILE A 553 19.09 22.39 -28.78
CA ILE A 553 20.27 23.03 -29.39
C ILE A 553 21.51 22.48 -28.71
N THR A 554 22.38 21.82 -29.49
CA THR A 554 23.64 21.27 -28.99
C THR A 554 24.81 22.19 -29.27
N HIS A 555 25.50 22.57 -28.20
CA HIS A 555 26.71 23.37 -28.21
C HIS A 555 27.94 22.45 -28.22
N LYS A 556 29.04 22.91 -28.82
CA LYS A 556 30.33 22.22 -28.80
C LYS A 556 31.40 23.20 -28.35
N GLY A 557 32.25 22.78 -27.43
CA GLY A 557 33.36 23.61 -27.00
C GLY A 557 34.20 23.02 -25.88
N GLN A 558 35.12 23.82 -25.38
CA GLN A 558 36.12 23.39 -24.41
C GLN A 558 35.52 23.28 -23.01
N LEU A 559 35.78 22.15 -22.36
CA LEU A 559 35.45 21.88 -20.97
C LEU A 559 36.73 21.89 -20.15
N THR A 560 36.83 22.81 -19.20
CA THR A 560 37.95 22.95 -18.25
C THR A 560 37.52 22.53 -16.85
N TRP A 561 38.51 22.33 -15.98
CA TRP A 561 38.27 22.27 -14.54
C TRP A 561 39.02 23.40 -13.84
N PHE A 562 38.29 24.09 -12.98
CA PHE A 562 38.81 25.04 -12.01
C PHE A 562 37.97 24.87 -10.75
N ASN A 563 38.48 25.26 -9.57
CA ASN A 563 37.70 25.21 -8.33
C ASN A 563 36.74 26.41 -8.30
N PRO A 564 35.44 26.25 -8.62
CA PRO A 564 34.50 27.35 -8.53
C PRO A 564 34.29 27.57 -7.03
N VAL A 565 34.61 28.76 -6.52
CA VAL A 565 34.57 29.07 -5.09
C VAL A 565 33.23 28.60 -4.51
N GLN A 566 33.26 27.60 -3.62
CA GLN A 566 32.08 27.14 -2.91
C GLN A 566 31.48 28.32 -2.14
N GLY A 567 30.31 28.79 -2.60
CA GLY A 567 29.43 29.63 -1.79
C GLY A 567 29.16 31.06 -2.27
N ASN A 568 29.64 31.51 -3.43
CA ASN A 568 29.03 32.68 -4.10
C ASN A 568 29.53 32.86 -5.53
N ASP A 569 28.66 32.56 -6.46
CA ASP A 569 28.86 32.67 -7.90
C ASP A 569 27.61 33.31 -8.48
N GLY A 570 27.79 34.20 -9.48
CA GLY A 570 26.99 35.41 -9.79
C GLY A 570 25.48 35.30 -10.05
N CYS A 571 24.90 34.16 -9.73
CA CYS A 571 23.51 33.76 -9.74
C CYS A 571 22.67 34.19 -8.52
N GLY A 572 23.26 34.28 -7.33
CA GLY A 572 22.51 34.45 -6.06
C GLY A 572 21.62 33.25 -5.69
N TYR A 573 21.84 32.10 -6.31
CA TYR A 573 21.08 30.86 -6.14
C TYR A 573 21.80 29.92 -5.16
N GLN A 574 21.09 29.35 -4.19
CA GLN A 574 21.66 28.32 -3.31
C GLN A 574 21.63 26.95 -4.00
N VAL A 575 22.82 26.44 -4.33
CA VAL A 575 23.00 25.12 -4.91
C VAL A 575 22.76 24.05 -3.84
N PRO A 576 21.92 23.04 -4.08
CA PRO A 576 21.73 21.92 -3.16
C PRO A 576 23.06 21.19 -2.87
N GLU A 577 23.24 20.74 -1.64
CA GLU A 577 24.45 20.05 -1.21
C GLU A 577 24.67 18.77 -2.05
N GLY A 578 25.88 18.62 -2.61
CA GLY A 578 26.24 17.48 -3.47
C GLY A 578 25.94 17.66 -4.97
N VAL A 579 25.33 18.76 -5.41
CA VAL A 579 25.12 19.05 -6.83
C VAL A 579 26.33 19.78 -7.43
N PRO A 580 26.94 19.28 -8.52
CA PRO A 580 28.11 19.91 -9.11
C PRO A 580 27.77 21.20 -9.86
N ALA A 581 28.57 22.23 -9.60
CA ALA A 581 28.46 23.57 -10.18
C ALA A 581 29.18 23.68 -11.54
N VAL A 582 28.62 24.52 -12.41
CA VAL A 582 29.11 24.80 -13.77
C VAL A 582 29.12 26.31 -14.02
N HIS A 583 30.23 26.86 -14.51
CA HIS A 583 30.31 28.24 -14.99
C HIS A 583 30.40 28.26 -16.51
N VAL A 584 29.62 29.12 -17.16
CA VAL A 584 29.56 29.21 -18.63
C VAL A 584 30.20 30.50 -19.13
N SER A 585 30.74 30.51 -20.34
CA SER A 585 31.33 31.73 -20.95
C SER A 585 30.33 32.89 -21.01
N SER A 586 30.81 34.13 -21.15
CA SER A 586 29.95 35.33 -21.27
C SER A 586 28.87 35.21 -22.36
N LYS A 587 29.17 34.50 -23.45
CA LYS A 587 28.23 34.22 -24.55
C LYS A 587 26.98 33.46 -24.05
N TYR A 588 27.18 32.52 -23.15
CA TYR A 588 26.15 31.63 -22.62
C TYR A 588 25.61 32.05 -21.26
N TRP A 589 26.35 32.90 -20.53
CA TRP A 589 25.89 33.47 -19.28
C TRP A 589 24.68 34.40 -19.47
N ARG A 590 24.69 35.21 -20.55
CA ARG A 590 23.62 36.15 -20.90
C ARG A 590 23.10 36.95 -19.69
N ASN A 591 24.01 37.58 -18.95
CA ASN A 591 23.68 38.37 -17.75
C ASN A 591 22.85 37.62 -16.69
N GLY A 592 23.01 36.29 -16.57
CA GLY A 592 22.34 35.46 -15.57
C GLY A 592 21.02 34.85 -16.02
N GLU A 593 20.62 34.97 -17.30
CA GLU A 593 19.39 34.34 -17.81
C GLU A 593 19.35 32.82 -17.61
N ASN A 594 20.51 32.15 -17.72
CA ASN A 594 20.65 30.71 -17.59
C ASN A 594 21.00 30.26 -16.16
N CYS A 595 20.89 31.16 -15.20
CA CYS A 595 21.16 30.87 -13.81
C CYS A 595 20.24 29.77 -13.24
N GLY A 596 20.81 28.81 -12.51
CA GLY A 596 20.06 27.69 -11.92
C GLY A 596 19.55 26.68 -12.95
N GLN A 597 19.94 26.81 -14.22
CA GLN A 597 19.53 25.90 -15.28
C GLN A 597 20.48 24.72 -15.34
N TRP A 598 19.92 23.52 -15.49
CA TRP A 598 20.70 22.30 -15.65
C TRP A 598 21.32 22.19 -17.03
N VAL A 599 22.53 21.66 -17.08
CA VAL A 599 23.28 21.39 -18.30
C VAL A 599 23.62 19.92 -18.34
N ASN A 600 23.35 19.31 -19.49
CA ASN A 600 23.79 17.96 -19.81
C ASN A 600 25.11 18.06 -20.59
N LEU A 601 26.18 17.50 -20.03
CA LEU A 601 27.54 17.52 -20.57
C LEU A 601 27.90 16.12 -21.10
N ASN A 602 28.50 16.07 -22.29
CA ASN A 602 29.02 14.84 -22.87
C ASN A 602 30.47 15.06 -23.34
N ALA A 603 31.40 14.34 -22.71
CA ALA A 603 32.81 14.32 -23.07
C ALA A 603 33.35 12.89 -22.93
N ASN A 604 34.29 12.51 -23.81
CA ASN A 604 34.90 11.17 -23.83
C ASN A 604 33.88 9.99 -23.83
N GLY A 605 32.71 10.18 -24.46
CA GLY A 605 31.65 9.16 -24.53
C GLY A 605 30.86 8.96 -23.24
N LYS A 606 31.12 9.77 -22.20
CA LYS A 606 30.42 9.74 -20.93
C LYS A 606 29.53 10.98 -20.79
N ARG A 607 28.43 10.81 -20.07
CA ARG A 607 27.43 11.85 -19.82
C ARG A 607 27.41 12.19 -18.34
N SER A 608 27.41 13.47 -18.01
CA SER A 608 27.19 13.95 -16.65
C SER A 608 26.38 15.26 -16.66
N TYR A 609 25.94 15.69 -15.48
CA TYR A 609 25.01 16.80 -15.32
C TYR A 609 25.51 17.78 -14.27
N GLY A 610 25.31 19.07 -14.51
CA GLY A 610 25.62 20.12 -13.55
C GLY A 610 24.71 21.33 -13.70
N ILE A 611 24.71 22.19 -12.70
CA ILE A 611 23.85 23.39 -12.67
C ILE A 611 24.67 24.65 -12.95
N VAL A 612 24.14 25.57 -13.74
CA VAL A 612 24.83 26.84 -14.00
C VAL A 612 24.73 27.76 -12.79
N THR A 613 25.88 28.13 -12.25
CA THR A 613 25.98 28.95 -11.03
C THR A 613 26.70 30.27 -11.26
N GLY A 614 27.38 30.46 -12.40
CA GLY A 614 28.13 31.68 -12.66
C GLY A 614 28.66 31.85 -14.07
N GLU A 615 29.25 33.02 -14.30
CA GLU A 615 29.97 33.37 -15.52
C GLU A 615 31.45 33.03 -15.39
N CYS A 616 31.98 32.25 -16.34
CA CYS A 616 33.41 32.04 -16.49
C CYS A 616 34.00 33.15 -17.37
N LYS A 617 34.65 34.14 -16.74
CA LYS A 617 35.27 35.30 -17.43
C LYS A 617 36.56 34.95 -18.18
N THR A 618 37.19 33.84 -17.81
CA THR A 618 38.47 33.37 -18.38
C THR A 618 38.29 32.27 -19.42
N CYS A 619 37.06 31.78 -19.60
CA CYS A 619 36.77 30.71 -20.56
C CYS A 619 36.76 31.24 -22.00
N PRO A 620 37.13 30.39 -22.99
CA PRO A 620 36.87 30.67 -24.40
C PRO A 620 35.39 30.96 -24.66
N ALA A 621 35.07 31.63 -25.77
CA ALA A 621 33.69 31.99 -26.10
C ALA A 621 32.72 30.80 -26.15
N GLU A 622 33.21 29.61 -26.49
CA GLU A 622 32.43 28.37 -26.50
C GLU A 622 32.69 27.46 -25.28
N GLY A 623 33.38 27.96 -24.27
CA GLY A 623 33.87 27.18 -23.13
C GLY A 623 32.91 27.06 -21.96
N ILE A 624 33.06 25.97 -21.21
CA ILE A 624 32.42 25.70 -19.92
C ILE A 624 33.50 25.29 -18.90
N ASP A 625 33.38 25.81 -17.69
CA ASP A 625 34.20 25.41 -16.55
C ASP A 625 33.38 24.58 -15.55
N THR A 626 33.98 23.53 -15.01
CA THR A 626 33.28 22.56 -14.15
C THR A 626 33.99 22.33 -12.83
N ALA A 627 33.22 21.99 -11.78
CA ALA A 627 33.80 21.55 -10.53
C ALA A 627 34.66 20.27 -10.72
N PRO A 628 35.78 20.10 -9.98
CA PRO A 628 36.67 18.96 -10.14
C PRO A 628 35.99 17.59 -10.05
N ILE A 629 34.95 17.47 -9.21
CA ILE A 629 34.17 16.23 -9.06
C ILE A 629 33.44 15.85 -10.34
N LEU A 630 32.92 16.83 -11.08
CA LEU A 630 32.20 16.64 -12.34
C LEU A 630 33.17 16.39 -13.50
N PHE A 631 34.35 17.02 -13.48
CA PHE A 631 35.39 16.77 -14.48
C PHE A 631 35.92 15.33 -14.42
N ASN A 632 36.08 14.78 -13.20
CA ASN A 632 36.56 13.42 -12.96
C ASN A 632 35.65 12.34 -13.57
N ASP A 633 34.37 12.63 -13.79
CA ASP A 633 33.47 11.71 -14.48
C ASP A 633 33.97 11.41 -15.91
N PHE A 634 34.57 12.38 -16.57
CA PHE A 634 34.96 12.31 -17.99
C PHE A 634 36.38 11.76 -18.23
N GLY A 635 37.26 11.76 -17.23
CA GLY A 635 38.63 11.25 -17.33
C GLY A 635 39.59 11.79 -16.26
N PRO A 636 40.87 11.39 -16.27
CA PRO A 636 41.88 11.87 -15.32
C PRO A 636 42.21 13.35 -15.52
N GLN A 637 42.41 14.09 -14.41
CA GLN A 637 42.60 15.56 -14.41
C GLN A 637 43.84 16.06 -15.16
N ASP A 638 44.79 15.16 -15.44
CA ASP A 638 46.10 15.48 -16.02
C ASP A 638 46.00 16.14 -17.40
N ASP A 639 44.90 15.95 -18.13
CA ASP A 639 44.68 16.56 -19.45
C ASP A 639 44.19 18.01 -19.37
N GLY A 640 43.64 18.45 -18.24
CA GLY A 640 43.22 19.84 -17.96
C GLY A 640 42.14 20.45 -18.87
N LEU A 641 41.77 19.77 -19.97
CA LEU A 641 40.94 20.30 -21.05
C LEU A 641 40.33 19.15 -21.86
N TYR A 642 39.00 19.12 -21.96
CA TYR A 642 38.27 18.21 -22.84
C TYR A 642 37.49 18.96 -23.91
N GLN A 643 37.29 18.32 -25.06
CA GLN A 643 36.25 18.75 -26.00
C GLN A 643 34.92 18.14 -25.57
N SER A 644 33.92 18.99 -25.35
CA SER A 644 32.61 18.56 -24.88
C SER A 644 31.49 18.98 -25.85
N GLN A 645 30.41 18.22 -25.82
CA GLN A 645 29.12 18.62 -26.36
C GLN A 645 28.16 18.79 -25.20
N TRP A 646 27.36 19.84 -25.23
CA TRP A 646 26.46 20.10 -24.11
C TRP A 646 25.17 20.80 -24.54
N ASN A 647 24.13 20.63 -23.72
CA ASN A 647 22.81 21.19 -23.96
C ASN A 647 22.26 21.77 -22.65
N PHE A 648 21.66 22.96 -22.72
CA PHE A 648 20.79 23.44 -21.66
C PHE A 648 19.53 22.59 -21.58
N MET A 649 19.18 22.14 -20.37
CA MET A 649 17.90 21.51 -20.10
C MET A 649 16.78 22.54 -20.05
N LYS A 650 15.53 22.09 -20.18
CA LYS A 650 14.38 22.98 -20.02
C LYS A 650 14.42 23.66 -18.65
N LYS A 651 14.18 24.96 -18.59
CA LYS A 651 14.27 25.73 -17.34
C LYS A 651 13.27 25.15 -16.31
N GLY A 652 13.76 24.87 -15.11
CA GLY A 652 13.00 24.21 -14.04
C GLY A 652 12.99 22.67 -14.09
N TRP A 653 13.67 22.03 -15.04
CA TRP A 653 13.86 20.57 -15.06
C TRP A 653 15.21 20.20 -14.44
N ALA A 654 15.19 19.20 -13.55
CA ALA A 654 16.36 18.48 -13.07
C ALA A 654 16.61 17.20 -13.91
N PRO A 655 17.78 16.56 -13.84
CA PRO A 655 18.06 15.32 -14.56
C PRO A 655 17.04 14.21 -14.28
N ALA A 656 16.48 14.18 -13.07
CA ALA A 656 15.41 13.25 -12.67
C ALA A 656 14.08 13.48 -13.42
N ASP A 657 13.88 14.65 -14.03
CA ASP A 657 12.67 15.01 -14.77
C ASP A 657 12.77 14.69 -16.26
N ILE A 658 13.89 14.13 -16.74
CA ILE A 658 14.02 13.69 -18.13
C ILE A 658 13.29 12.35 -18.27
N PRO A 659 12.16 12.26 -19.01
CA PRO A 659 11.58 10.97 -19.33
C PRO A 659 12.59 10.15 -20.14
N GLU A 660 12.91 8.95 -19.67
CA GLU A 660 13.65 7.97 -20.46
C GLU A 660 12.82 7.63 -21.69
N CYS A 661 13.18 8.21 -22.84
CA CYS A 661 12.65 7.80 -24.14
C CYS A 661 13.76 7.13 -24.94
N GLU A 662 13.51 5.84 -25.22
CA GLU A 662 14.13 4.88 -26.17
C GLU A 662 15.59 5.10 -26.61
#